data_AF-A0A1F6GGA4-F1
#
_entry.id   AF-A0A1F6GGA4-F1
#
_cell.length_a   1.000
_cell.length_b   1.000
_cell.length_c   1.000
_cell.angle_alpha   90.00
_cell.angle_beta   90.00
_cell.angle_gamma   90.00
#
_symmetry.space_group_name_H-M   'P 1'
#
loop_
_entity.id
_entity.type
_entity.pdbx_description
1 polymer ?
#
loop_
_entity_poly.entity_id
_entity_poly.type
_entity_poly.pdbx_seq_one_letter_code
_entity_poly.pdbx_strand_id
1 'polypeptide(L)'
;MTDPSKIATDSLQGTDWVVRFVSTAERRQVIGHDLIVRALESQGFKVDHEEYKITKKTEHKRPINPKKPDGPKETVVIEEKINVNGSIRHLRQLAWRATKDEENLLLVQLERLKGESVAVPLIYREVLESGKAILVTGLSRSVHSQLLAKPDIGLNLISEFLAEDKESLEDLVARSKRKKGFQSAAREIMDLQGLSPEVSKRISEVALGKAASVTDEEAVNILLLSDLYSRYQPILIQFWEDVKRKSHPPAALAKQFELLCDGIPTMTLVKKFSVYLDSERKYKNNAEIFLSLFACLQEMDKGGFKGDPKLYTPTAMWSLVKGVMVIGRSQIDPDLWGKCVFFFNPEDERTETKASLEAIVRLGAKFKNEYIKRMATSSQSLQDIFDTVNADRYLKRHPLSFGQLDKQERSIAEQWLKRRLGFQLATDELDQLSLFTSEQPPIPKLIYSMPTIGGAYGYTISQMLKATASDFLKPDAVTLGKRMGKEFFEICYFKCVVEPALPVTRGQFGRWLTSLGMLENPEAMGFVPDEKEEAPDAWINDDVLKGTGNSIIPKDVGPDEFSVAYQDARQKYQSFFAKLRNHGFAANEEYNPAKLLLSCFEQGIFDFGTPAFRHWLKGTYLHDELEEVISNCTAELKETLAEHAKGSKLALFLPQPLAGIFYMTRRFNIRVANRKLKVHLLLHPAKKPSELFGAHRDFAKAVSAYLKGGTEAERQGLVQAMQMIAEYQKGAEEYLRFLGLFLFDRFLHAYHRLRESSSMNSPSHIKYWIPDNRKLVIGNLKGLNLAKMINFVQDSKRGDGPPVHNQSLAQFAQGIFYYQNSGKKMKEIAKKTKKLAKLFDRFSDSLKKTSEFKRYEKKLSQLTELLERPVELFTAKKLAEIEEISMQMKQMADNSDSGDAVVARLQKEWIKRYPQDDTIAKPHKVFSHERNKNDNFLMELTLGRDLVLQLQVKRCVIFVPEQGKKGQMEAILNLLPFISQHAHDAEYYLEISSLDQESQKGLAREIDPTHFFSSEKIQPIPKAN
;
A
#
# COMPACT_ATOMS: atom_id res chain seq x y z
N MET A 1 1.29 18.44 29.33
CA MET A 1 1.04 18.00 27.95
C MET A 1 -0.23 18.66 27.45
N THR A 2 -0.15 19.46 26.39
CA THR A 2 -1.33 19.88 25.62
C THR A 2 -1.91 18.65 24.94
N ASP A 3 -3.22 18.47 25.03
CA ASP A 3 -3.96 17.39 24.37
C ASP A 3 -3.56 17.32 22.87
N PRO A 4 -3.12 16.18 22.31
CA PRO A 4 -2.78 16.07 20.89
C PRO A 4 -3.94 16.48 19.97
N SER A 5 -5.18 16.32 20.45
CA SER A 5 -6.37 16.84 19.75
C SER A 5 -6.41 18.38 19.73
N LYS A 6 -5.88 19.05 20.77
CA LYS A 6 -5.62 20.50 20.77
C LYS A 6 -4.47 20.87 19.85
N ILE A 7 -3.40 20.07 19.74
CA ILE A 7 -2.31 20.35 18.80
C ILE A 7 -2.80 20.23 17.33
N ALA A 8 -3.67 19.26 17.04
CA ALA A 8 -4.31 19.14 15.73
C ALA A 8 -5.31 20.28 15.44
N THR A 9 -6.05 20.76 16.44
CA THR A 9 -6.96 21.91 16.26
C THR A 9 -6.26 23.26 16.26
N ASP A 10 -5.18 23.44 17.03
CA ASP A 10 -4.38 24.67 17.10
C ASP A 10 -3.44 24.80 15.88
N SER A 11 -2.94 23.69 15.31
CA SER A 11 -2.23 23.72 14.02
C SER A 11 -3.14 24.02 12.82
N LEU A 12 -4.47 23.86 12.99
CA LEU A 12 -5.47 24.25 12.00
C LEU A 12 -5.94 25.72 12.13
N GLN A 13 -5.54 26.44 13.20
CA GLN A 13 -5.91 27.85 13.42
C GLN A 13 -5.20 28.85 12.47
N GLY A 14 -4.38 28.36 11.53
CA GLY A 14 -3.71 29.18 10.52
C GLY A 14 -3.86 28.66 9.08
N THR A 15 -4.70 27.66 8.83
CA THR A 15 -4.88 27.12 7.47
C THR A 15 -5.91 27.95 6.70
N ASP A 16 -5.45 28.69 5.70
CA ASP A 16 -6.32 29.33 4.72
C ASP A 16 -7.01 28.23 3.90
N TRP A 17 -8.30 27.98 4.14
CA TRP A 17 -9.08 27.02 3.36
C TRP A 17 -9.28 27.60 1.96
N VAL A 18 -9.01 26.85 0.89
CA VAL A 18 -9.18 27.35 -0.49
C VAL A 18 -10.22 26.53 -1.23
N VAL A 19 -11.12 27.21 -1.95
CA VAL A 19 -11.99 26.60 -2.97
C VAL A 19 -11.73 27.32 -4.29
N ARG A 20 -11.41 26.56 -5.35
CA ARG A 20 -11.24 27.08 -6.70
C ARG A 20 -12.36 26.58 -7.60
N PHE A 21 -13.18 27.49 -8.10
CA PHE A 21 -14.17 27.14 -9.11
C PHE A 21 -13.50 26.92 -10.47
N VAL A 22 -13.72 25.76 -11.08
CA VAL A 22 -13.34 25.47 -12.46
C VAL A 22 -14.62 25.54 -13.29
N SER A 23 -14.75 26.52 -14.19
CA SER A 23 -15.97 26.76 -14.95
C SER A 23 -15.72 27.04 -16.43
N THR A 24 -16.69 26.76 -17.29
CA THR A 24 -16.68 27.21 -18.69
C THR A 24 -17.16 28.66 -18.86
N ALA A 25 -17.81 29.21 -17.83
CA ALA A 25 -18.26 30.59 -17.78
C ALA A 25 -17.18 31.48 -17.13
N GLU A 26 -17.09 32.73 -17.58
CA GLU A 26 -16.24 33.70 -16.90
C GLU A 26 -16.87 34.10 -15.56
N ARG A 27 -16.05 34.42 -14.55
CA ARG A 27 -16.50 34.88 -13.23
C ARG A 27 -17.63 35.92 -13.27
N ARG A 28 -17.56 36.89 -14.19
CA ARG A 28 -18.54 37.98 -14.33
C ARG A 28 -19.88 37.54 -14.91
N GLN A 29 -19.90 36.40 -15.61
CA GLN A 29 -21.08 35.83 -16.22
C GLN A 29 -21.84 34.94 -15.24
N VAL A 30 -21.17 34.46 -14.18
CA VAL A 30 -21.77 33.57 -13.18
C VAL A 30 -22.79 34.30 -12.32
N ILE A 31 -24.07 34.00 -12.57
CA ILE A 31 -25.20 34.49 -11.79
C ILE A 31 -25.01 34.11 -10.31
N GLY A 32 -25.14 35.09 -9.41
CA GLY A 32 -25.05 34.86 -7.97
C GLY A 32 -23.64 34.59 -7.41
N HIS A 33 -22.59 34.73 -8.24
CA HIS A 33 -21.20 34.44 -7.83
C HIS A 33 -20.79 35.14 -6.52
N ASP A 34 -21.10 36.42 -6.36
CA ASP A 34 -20.71 37.19 -5.17
C ASP A 34 -21.39 36.69 -3.89
N LEU A 35 -22.63 36.18 -3.98
CA LEU A 35 -23.34 35.58 -2.84
C LEU A 35 -22.72 34.23 -2.46
N ILE A 36 -22.37 33.42 -3.44
CA ILE A 36 -21.67 32.13 -3.23
C ILE A 36 -20.32 32.39 -2.54
N VAL A 37 -19.55 33.36 -3.05
CA VAL A 37 -18.25 33.74 -2.48
C VAL A 37 -18.41 34.17 -1.03
N ARG A 38 -19.32 35.11 -0.74
CA ARG A 38 -19.57 35.57 0.64
C ARG A 38 -19.98 34.44 1.57
N ALA A 39 -20.81 33.51 1.10
CA ALA A 39 -21.23 32.36 1.90
C ALA A 39 -20.03 31.47 2.28
N LEU A 40 -19.14 31.18 1.32
CA LEU A 40 -17.93 30.38 1.58
C LEU A 40 -16.90 31.15 2.42
N GLU A 41 -16.70 32.44 2.16
CA GLU A 41 -15.82 33.30 2.96
C GLU A 41 -16.28 33.38 4.43
N SER A 42 -17.59 33.41 4.69
CA SER A 42 -18.14 33.36 6.05
C SER A 42 -17.79 32.06 6.80
N GLN A 43 -17.47 30.99 6.07
CA GLN A 43 -17.03 29.71 6.61
C GLN A 43 -15.49 29.61 6.73
N GLY A 44 -14.76 30.69 6.39
CA GLY A 44 -13.30 30.77 6.44
C GLY A 44 -12.58 30.32 5.17
N PHE A 45 -13.28 30.24 4.02
CA PHE A 45 -12.67 29.90 2.74
C PHE A 45 -12.20 31.14 1.96
N LYS A 46 -11.01 31.05 1.37
CA LYS A 46 -10.55 31.87 0.27
C LYS A 46 -11.05 31.28 -1.05
N VAL A 47 -11.81 32.05 -1.81
CA VAL A 47 -12.41 31.59 -3.06
C VAL A 47 -11.64 32.09 -4.27
N ASP A 48 -11.25 31.16 -5.15
CA ASP A 48 -10.60 31.41 -6.44
C ASP A 48 -11.51 30.97 -7.59
N HIS A 49 -11.27 31.50 -8.79
CA HIS A 49 -12.06 31.18 -9.98
C HIS A 49 -11.15 31.04 -11.20
N GLU A 50 -11.15 29.84 -11.79
CA GLU A 50 -10.45 29.48 -13.01
C GLU A 50 -11.44 29.22 -14.17
N GLU A 51 -11.45 30.13 -15.14
CA GLU A 51 -12.19 29.93 -16.39
C GLU A 51 -11.43 28.94 -17.30
N TYR A 52 -12.07 27.82 -17.62
CA TYR A 52 -11.61 26.88 -18.63
C TYR A 52 -12.07 27.31 -20.02
N LYS A 53 -11.19 28.02 -20.74
CA LYS A 53 -11.40 28.44 -22.13
C LYS A 53 -10.39 27.84 -23.08
N ILE A 54 -10.83 27.63 -24.31
CA ILE A 54 -10.01 27.12 -25.40
C ILE A 54 -10.21 28.05 -26.58
N THR A 55 -9.11 28.61 -27.07
CA THR A 55 -9.12 29.47 -28.25
C THR A 55 -8.40 28.79 -29.39
N LYS A 56 -9.04 28.79 -30.56
CA LYS A 56 -8.42 28.39 -31.83
C LYS A 56 -7.90 29.63 -32.51
N LYS A 57 -6.59 29.67 -32.79
CA LYS A 57 -5.99 30.74 -33.58
C LYS A 57 -5.96 30.31 -35.04
N THR A 58 -6.60 31.08 -35.92
CA THR A 58 -6.59 30.85 -37.37
C THR A 58 -5.98 32.05 -38.06
N GLU A 59 -4.99 31.80 -38.91
CA GLU A 59 -4.35 32.83 -39.72
C GLU A 59 -5.14 33.05 -41.00
N HIS A 60 -5.70 34.25 -41.16
CA HIS A 60 -6.41 34.67 -42.37
C HIS A 60 -5.64 35.77 -43.07
N LYS A 61 -5.38 35.60 -44.37
CA LYS A 61 -4.87 36.68 -45.22
C LYS A 61 -6.03 37.54 -45.71
N ARG A 62 -6.18 38.74 -45.17
CA ARG A 62 -7.19 39.71 -45.62
C ARG A 62 -6.51 40.87 -46.39
N PRO A 63 -7.15 41.42 -47.44
CA PRO A 63 -6.63 42.61 -48.10
C PRO A 63 -6.55 43.77 -47.11
N ILE A 64 -5.43 44.50 -47.10
CA ILE A 64 -5.21 45.68 -46.23
C ILE A 64 -6.28 46.75 -46.50
N ASN A 65 -6.76 46.83 -47.75
CA ASN A 65 -7.90 47.65 -48.12
C ASN A 65 -9.09 46.76 -48.54
N PRO A 66 -10.19 46.73 -47.76
CA PRO A 66 -11.37 45.91 -48.06
C PRO A 66 -12.03 46.23 -49.42
N LYS A 67 -11.81 47.44 -49.95
CA LYS A 67 -12.36 47.89 -51.24
C LYS A 67 -11.57 47.40 -52.46
N LYS A 68 -10.38 46.80 -52.26
CA LYS A 68 -9.55 46.21 -53.32
C LYS A 68 -9.20 44.76 -52.95
N PRO A 69 -10.04 43.78 -53.30
CA PRO A 69 -9.86 42.37 -52.93
C PRO A 69 -8.50 41.78 -53.36
N ASP A 70 -7.94 42.30 -54.45
CA ASP A 70 -6.66 41.88 -55.05
C ASP A 70 -5.46 42.71 -54.59
N GLY A 71 -5.64 43.65 -53.65
CA GLY A 71 -4.56 44.44 -53.07
C GLY A 71 -3.63 43.65 -52.15
N PRO A 72 -2.53 44.27 -51.66
CA PRO A 72 -1.64 43.64 -50.69
C PRO A 72 -2.43 43.15 -49.45
N LYS A 73 -2.13 41.93 -49.02
CA LYS A 73 -2.84 41.23 -47.95
C LYS A 73 -2.00 41.19 -46.68
N GLU A 74 -2.62 41.43 -45.54
CA GLU A 74 -2.04 41.22 -44.22
C GLU A 74 -2.54 39.89 -43.62
N THR A 75 -1.66 39.17 -42.94
CA THR A 75 -2.05 38.00 -42.15
C THR A 75 -2.60 38.48 -40.82
N VAL A 76 -3.85 38.16 -40.54
CA VAL A 76 -4.51 38.46 -39.27
C VAL A 76 -4.85 37.16 -38.58
N VAL A 77 -4.46 37.07 -37.31
CA VAL A 77 -4.79 35.95 -36.44
C VAL A 77 -6.17 36.21 -35.86
N ILE A 78 -7.14 35.38 -36.22
CA ILE A 78 -8.48 35.37 -35.63
C ILE A 78 -8.48 34.33 -34.51
N GLU A 79 -8.77 34.76 -33.28
CA GLU A 79 -8.96 33.87 -32.14
C GLU A 79 -10.45 33.56 -31.96
N GLU A 80 -10.82 32.30 -32.14
CA GLU A 80 -12.20 31.83 -31.97
C GLU A 80 -12.31 31.01 -30.67
N LYS A 81 -13.23 31.37 -29.77
CA LYS A 81 -13.50 30.60 -28.55
C LYS A 81 -14.27 29.33 -28.92
N ILE A 82 -13.65 28.17 -28.71
CA ILE A 82 -14.31 26.87 -28.94
C ILE A 82 -15.31 26.63 -27.82
N ASN A 83 -16.54 26.25 -28.17
CA ASN A 83 -17.52 25.78 -27.21
C ASN A 83 -17.09 24.43 -26.62
N VAL A 84 -16.70 24.44 -25.34
CA VAL A 84 -16.28 23.23 -24.61
C VAL A 84 -17.40 22.17 -24.59
N ASN A 85 -18.67 22.59 -24.46
CA ASN A 85 -19.83 21.68 -24.48
C ASN A 85 -20.08 21.01 -25.84
N GLY A 86 -19.48 21.53 -26.92
CA GLY A 86 -19.56 20.93 -28.25
C GLY A 86 -18.46 19.90 -28.54
N SER A 87 -17.52 19.64 -27.61
CA SER A 87 -16.34 18.84 -27.89
C SER A 87 -16.00 17.85 -26.76
N ILE A 88 -16.09 16.56 -27.08
CA ILE A 88 -15.77 15.46 -26.14
C ILE A 88 -14.34 15.58 -25.60
N ARG A 89 -13.40 15.95 -26.46
CA ARG A 89 -11.99 16.13 -26.07
C ARG A 89 -11.86 17.18 -24.97
N HIS A 90 -12.57 18.29 -25.10
CA HIS A 90 -12.45 19.42 -24.19
C HIS A 90 -13.22 19.19 -22.89
N LEU A 91 -14.36 18.48 -22.94
CA LEU A 91 -15.03 18.00 -21.73
C LEU A 91 -14.12 17.10 -20.89
N ARG A 92 -13.40 16.16 -21.50
CA ARG A 92 -12.46 15.31 -20.75
C ARG A 92 -11.31 16.10 -20.12
N GLN A 93 -10.83 17.15 -20.80
CA GLN A 93 -9.83 18.05 -20.24
C GLN A 93 -10.38 18.88 -19.08
N LEU A 94 -11.64 19.32 -19.17
CA LEU A 94 -12.35 19.98 -18.07
C LEU A 94 -12.51 19.05 -16.87
N ALA A 95 -12.91 17.79 -17.10
CA ALA A 95 -13.01 16.77 -16.06
C ALA A 95 -11.67 16.60 -15.33
N TRP A 96 -10.60 16.37 -16.09
CA TRP A 96 -9.25 16.25 -15.53
C TRP A 96 -8.87 17.47 -14.68
N ARG A 97 -9.15 18.70 -15.13
CA ARG A 97 -8.87 19.91 -14.34
C ARG A 97 -9.69 19.97 -13.06
N ALA A 98 -10.99 19.69 -13.14
CA ALA A 98 -11.86 19.67 -11.97
C ALA A 98 -11.41 18.63 -10.93
N THR A 99 -10.82 17.52 -11.37
CA THR A 99 -10.32 16.46 -10.48
C THR A 99 -8.84 16.61 -10.09
N LYS A 100 -8.11 17.56 -10.69
CA LYS A 100 -6.64 17.64 -10.57
C LYS A 100 -6.19 18.02 -9.17
N ASP A 101 -6.72 19.13 -8.65
CA ASP A 101 -6.31 19.72 -7.38
C ASP A 101 -7.45 19.62 -6.36
N GLU A 102 -7.12 19.62 -5.06
CA GLU A 102 -8.12 19.31 -4.04
C GLU A 102 -9.13 20.43 -3.82
N GLU A 103 -8.68 21.67 -3.97
CA GLU A 103 -9.49 22.87 -3.90
C GLU A 103 -10.47 23.02 -5.08
N ASN A 104 -10.27 22.26 -6.17
CA ASN A 104 -11.05 22.45 -7.39
C ASN A 104 -12.49 21.93 -7.22
N LEU A 105 -13.44 22.75 -7.66
CA LEU A 105 -14.86 22.45 -7.70
C LEU A 105 -15.41 22.78 -9.08
N LEU A 106 -16.09 21.84 -9.73
CA LEU A 106 -16.72 22.08 -11.03
C LEU A 106 -17.94 22.99 -10.86
N LEU A 107 -17.89 24.18 -11.45
CA LEU A 107 -19.00 25.13 -11.46
C LEU A 107 -19.64 25.15 -12.85
N VAL A 108 -20.92 24.76 -12.90
CA VAL A 108 -21.73 24.71 -14.11
C VAL A 108 -22.77 25.83 -14.05
N GLN A 109 -22.71 26.74 -15.00
CA GLN A 109 -23.78 27.72 -15.19
C GLN A 109 -24.78 27.17 -16.21
N LEU A 110 -26.06 27.27 -15.90
CA LEU A 110 -27.15 26.92 -16.78
C LEU A 110 -28.25 27.97 -16.67
N GLU A 111 -28.57 28.65 -17.77
CA GLU A 111 -29.63 29.66 -17.79
C GLU A 111 -30.91 29.11 -18.43
N ARG A 112 -30.78 28.25 -19.45
CA ARG A 112 -31.90 27.73 -20.22
C ARG A 112 -31.70 26.25 -20.58
N LEU A 113 -32.81 25.51 -20.66
CA LEU A 113 -32.77 24.10 -21.06
C LEU A 113 -32.72 23.91 -22.58
N LYS A 114 -33.51 24.70 -23.31
CA LYS A 114 -33.62 24.57 -24.77
C LYS A 114 -32.62 25.46 -25.47
N GLY A 115 -31.83 24.88 -26.38
CA GLY A 115 -30.90 25.60 -27.26
C GLY A 115 -29.56 25.97 -26.62
N GLU A 116 -29.37 25.70 -25.33
CA GLU A 116 -28.08 25.77 -24.66
C GLU A 116 -27.36 24.42 -24.82
N SER A 117 -26.12 24.44 -25.33
CA SER A 117 -25.32 23.21 -25.45
C SER A 117 -24.73 22.86 -24.10
N VAL A 118 -25.15 21.73 -23.53
CA VAL A 118 -24.80 21.31 -22.16
C VAL A 118 -24.52 19.82 -22.15
N ALA A 119 -23.28 19.46 -22.45
CA ALA A 119 -22.82 18.08 -22.46
C ALA A 119 -21.92 17.73 -21.25
N VAL A 120 -21.74 18.66 -20.30
CA VAL A 120 -21.03 18.40 -19.03
C VAL A 120 -21.54 17.18 -18.24
N PRO A 121 -22.81 16.71 -18.31
CA PRO A 121 -23.19 15.50 -17.58
C PRO A 121 -22.44 14.24 -18.04
N LEU A 122 -21.80 14.25 -19.21
CA LEU A 122 -20.93 13.16 -19.66
C LEU A 122 -19.71 12.95 -18.75
N ILE A 123 -19.29 13.99 -18.01
CA ILE A 123 -18.13 13.93 -17.11
C ILE A 123 -18.50 13.91 -15.63
N TYR A 124 -19.80 13.98 -15.30
CA TYR A 124 -20.25 14.06 -13.90
C TYR A 124 -19.86 12.82 -13.12
N ARG A 125 -19.94 11.63 -13.71
CA ARG A 125 -19.57 10.39 -13.03
C ARG A 125 -18.10 10.42 -12.60
N GLU A 126 -17.19 10.77 -13.51
CA GLU A 126 -15.76 10.89 -13.23
C GLU A 126 -15.48 11.89 -12.09
N VAL A 127 -16.13 13.06 -12.12
CA VAL A 127 -15.97 14.09 -11.08
C VAL A 127 -16.54 13.62 -9.74
N LEU A 128 -17.75 13.05 -9.72
CA LEU A 128 -18.41 12.58 -8.50
C LEU A 128 -17.69 11.38 -7.87
N GLU A 129 -17.17 10.45 -8.67
CA GLU A 129 -16.39 9.29 -8.20
C GLU A 129 -15.05 9.72 -7.57
N SER A 130 -14.50 10.87 -7.97
CA SER A 130 -13.33 11.47 -7.30
C SER A 130 -13.66 12.14 -5.95
N GLY A 131 -14.92 12.08 -5.52
CA GLY A 131 -15.41 12.68 -4.28
C GLY A 131 -15.66 14.19 -4.38
N LYS A 132 -15.59 14.78 -5.59
CA LYS A 132 -15.81 16.22 -5.80
C LYS A 132 -17.29 16.53 -5.93
N ALA A 133 -17.69 17.66 -5.36
CA ALA A 133 -19.01 18.21 -5.59
C ALA A 133 -19.06 18.96 -6.92
N ILE A 134 -20.27 19.08 -7.46
CA ILE A 134 -20.57 19.87 -8.65
C ILE A 134 -21.57 20.94 -8.22
N LEU A 135 -21.25 22.20 -8.45
CA LEU A 135 -22.12 23.33 -8.16
C LEU A 135 -22.78 23.79 -9.45
N VAL A 136 -24.10 23.85 -9.46
CA VAL A 136 -24.90 24.31 -10.59
C VAL A 136 -25.56 25.63 -10.23
N THR A 137 -25.41 26.65 -11.09
CA THR A 137 -25.91 28.01 -10.83
C THR A 137 -26.65 28.62 -12.02
N GLY A 138 -27.46 29.64 -11.74
CA GLY A 138 -28.12 30.48 -12.76
C GLY A 138 -29.47 29.97 -13.25
N LEU A 139 -29.93 28.82 -12.76
CA LEU A 139 -31.19 28.23 -13.18
C LEU A 139 -32.36 28.64 -12.29
N SER A 140 -33.55 28.69 -12.88
CA SER A 140 -34.82 28.83 -12.15
C SER A 140 -35.29 27.50 -11.58
N ARG A 141 -36.23 27.56 -10.63
CA ARG A 141 -36.86 26.36 -10.06
C ARG A 141 -37.52 25.47 -11.11
N SER A 142 -38.10 26.06 -12.15
CA SER A 142 -38.71 25.31 -13.26
C SER A 142 -37.71 24.54 -14.10
N VAL A 143 -36.53 25.13 -14.34
CA VAL A 143 -35.43 24.44 -15.03
C VAL A 143 -34.92 23.27 -14.19
N HIS A 144 -34.82 23.44 -12.88
CA HIS A 144 -34.40 22.38 -11.97
C HIS A 144 -35.32 21.17 -12.00
N SER A 145 -36.64 21.37 -11.86
CA SER A 145 -37.63 20.29 -11.91
C SER A 145 -37.57 19.53 -13.24
N GLN A 146 -37.34 20.24 -14.35
CA GLN A 146 -37.15 19.64 -15.67
C GLN A 146 -35.83 18.86 -15.82
N LEU A 147 -34.74 19.26 -15.16
CA LEU A 147 -33.47 18.50 -15.16
C LEU A 147 -33.59 17.16 -14.42
N LEU A 148 -34.36 17.16 -13.33
CA LEU A 148 -34.61 15.98 -12.50
C LEU A 148 -35.74 15.09 -13.03
N ALA A 149 -36.54 15.60 -13.97
CA ALA A 149 -37.61 14.85 -14.59
C ALA A 149 -37.05 13.73 -15.48
N LYS A 150 -37.37 12.48 -15.12
CA LYS A 150 -37.07 11.32 -15.93
C LYS A 150 -38.21 11.10 -16.94
N PRO A 151 -38.03 11.37 -18.24
CA PRO A 151 -39.10 11.23 -19.21
C PRO A 151 -39.48 9.75 -19.35
N ASP A 152 -40.78 9.49 -19.40
CA ASP A 152 -41.31 8.20 -19.76
C ASP A 152 -41.17 8.01 -21.28
N ILE A 153 -40.33 7.05 -21.66
CA ILE A 153 -40.08 6.71 -23.06
C ILE A 153 -41.32 6.12 -23.73
N GLY A 154 -42.25 5.57 -22.94
CA GLY A 154 -43.56 5.11 -23.41
C GLY A 154 -44.58 6.24 -23.63
N LEU A 155 -44.26 7.47 -23.19
CA LEU A 155 -45.12 8.67 -23.24
C LEU A 155 -46.43 8.56 -22.43
N ASN A 156 -46.53 7.65 -21.46
CA ASN A 156 -47.77 7.37 -20.73
C ASN A 156 -47.88 8.10 -19.39
N LEU A 157 -46.75 8.47 -18.77
CA LEU A 157 -46.71 9.05 -17.44
C LEU A 157 -45.89 10.35 -17.39
N ILE A 158 -46.33 11.30 -16.58
CA ILE A 158 -45.53 12.48 -16.20
C ILE A 158 -44.63 12.08 -15.02
N SER A 159 -43.37 12.50 -15.06
CA SER A 159 -42.40 12.27 -13.98
C SER A 159 -42.90 12.86 -12.65
N GLU A 160 -42.73 12.11 -11.57
CA GLU A 160 -43.14 12.53 -10.21
C GLU A 160 -42.60 13.92 -9.84
N PHE A 161 -41.34 14.21 -10.15
CA PHE A 161 -40.72 15.53 -9.92
C PHE A 161 -41.47 16.70 -10.57
N LEU A 162 -42.06 16.50 -11.75
CA LEU A 162 -42.87 17.52 -12.42
C LEU A 162 -44.32 17.50 -11.93
N ALA A 163 -44.85 16.33 -11.56
CA ALA A 163 -46.19 16.23 -11.00
C ALA A 163 -46.31 16.96 -9.65
N GLU A 164 -45.23 16.97 -8.85
CA GLU A 164 -45.14 17.70 -7.59
C GLU A 164 -44.99 19.22 -7.78
N ASP A 165 -44.34 19.66 -8.87
CA ASP A 165 -44.15 21.06 -9.24
C ASP A 165 -45.17 21.52 -10.30
N LYS A 166 -46.40 21.77 -9.84
CA LYS A 166 -47.56 22.11 -10.69
C LYS A 166 -47.29 23.28 -11.62
N GLU A 167 -46.59 24.32 -11.17
CA GLU A 167 -46.32 25.51 -11.99
C GLU A 167 -45.37 25.18 -13.15
N SER A 168 -44.34 24.37 -12.91
CA SER A 168 -43.42 23.91 -13.96
C SER A 168 -44.10 22.97 -14.96
N LEU A 169 -45.04 22.15 -14.48
CA LEU A 169 -45.89 21.33 -15.35
C LEU A 169 -46.81 22.19 -16.22
N GLU A 170 -47.48 23.19 -15.64
CA GLU A 170 -48.31 24.14 -16.38
C GLU A 170 -47.50 24.91 -17.43
N ASP A 171 -46.27 25.30 -17.13
CA ASP A 171 -45.35 25.93 -18.08
C ASP A 171 -45.05 25.02 -19.29
N LEU A 172 -44.81 23.72 -19.06
CA LEU A 172 -44.59 22.72 -20.11
C LEU A 172 -45.85 22.45 -20.95
N VAL A 173 -47.01 22.35 -20.31
CA VAL A 173 -48.30 22.20 -21.00
C VAL A 173 -48.64 23.46 -21.81
N ALA A 174 -48.32 24.65 -21.31
CA ALA A 174 -48.44 25.89 -22.06
C ALA A 174 -47.47 25.93 -23.27
N ARG A 175 -46.25 25.40 -23.10
CA ARG A 175 -45.28 25.24 -24.21
C ARG A 175 -45.84 24.34 -25.32
N SER A 176 -46.51 23.23 -24.98
CA SER A 176 -47.04 22.29 -25.97
C SER A 176 -48.22 22.87 -26.77
N LYS A 177 -49.02 23.76 -26.17
CA LYS A 177 -50.12 24.47 -26.84
C LYS A 177 -49.63 25.43 -27.94
N ARG A 178 -48.35 25.82 -27.94
CA ARG A 178 -47.76 26.64 -29.01
C ARG A 178 -47.47 25.78 -30.25
N LYS A 179 -48.46 25.64 -31.13
CA LYS A 179 -48.45 24.78 -32.32
C LYS A 179 -47.11 24.74 -33.07
N LYS A 180 -46.54 25.89 -33.47
CA LYS A 180 -45.27 25.95 -34.19
C LYS A 180 -44.07 25.47 -33.35
N GLY A 181 -44.04 25.83 -32.06
CA GLY A 181 -42.96 25.46 -31.15
C GLY A 181 -42.96 23.97 -30.80
N PHE A 182 -44.14 23.41 -30.55
CA PHE A 182 -44.29 21.97 -30.27
C PHE A 182 -44.01 21.10 -31.50
N GLN A 183 -44.45 21.52 -32.69
CA GLN A 183 -44.05 20.88 -33.94
C GLN A 183 -42.54 20.90 -34.16
N SER A 184 -41.87 22.01 -33.83
CA SER A 184 -40.41 22.10 -33.92
C SER A 184 -39.72 21.12 -32.96
N ALA A 185 -40.18 21.03 -31.71
CA ALA A 185 -39.66 20.09 -30.73
C ALA A 185 -39.81 18.64 -31.20
N ALA A 186 -40.98 18.26 -31.72
CA ALA A 186 -41.20 16.93 -32.28
C ALA A 186 -40.32 16.64 -33.51
N ARG A 187 -40.08 17.63 -34.38
CA ARG A 187 -39.18 17.48 -35.55
C ARG A 187 -37.74 17.22 -35.14
N GLU A 188 -37.25 17.87 -34.08
CA GLU A 188 -35.89 17.66 -33.58
C GLU A 188 -35.63 16.20 -33.21
N ILE A 189 -36.65 15.51 -32.69
CA ILE A 189 -36.53 14.13 -32.21
C ILE A 189 -37.17 13.08 -33.13
N MET A 190 -37.76 13.48 -34.26
CA MET A 190 -38.44 12.59 -35.21
C MET A 190 -37.51 11.50 -35.76
N ASP A 191 -36.22 11.79 -35.88
CA ASP A 191 -35.21 10.86 -36.40
C ASP A 191 -34.54 10.00 -35.32
N LEU A 192 -34.99 10.08 -34.05
CA LEU A 192 -34.44 9.24 -32.98
C LEU A 192 -34.95 7.80 -33.10
N GLN A 193 -34.07 6.87 -33.48
CA GLN A 193 -34.42 5.45 -33.53
C GLN A 193 -34.24 4.78 -32.17
N GLY A 194 -35.04 3.75 -31.89
CA GLY A 194 -34.94 2.96 -30.65
C GLY A 194 -36.10 3.17 -29.67
N LEU A 195 -36.99 4.11 -29.97
CA LEU A 195 -38.36 4.22 -29.40
C LEU A 195 -39.26 3.13 -29.97
N SER A 196 -40.41 2.88 -29.33
CA SER A 196 -41.39 1.94 -29.88
C SER A 196 -41.99 2.47 -31.19
N PRO A 197 -42.50 1.59 -32.07
CA PRO A 197 -43.17 2.03 -33.30
C PRO A 197 -44.35 2.98 -33.04
N GLU A 198 -45.11 2.75 -31.97
CA GLU A 198 -46.26 3.57 -31.57
C GLU A 198 -45.81 4.99 -31.20
N VAL A 199 -44.79 5.09 -30.36
CA VAL A 199 -44.20 6.38 -29.92
C VAL A 199 -43.61 7.13 -31.12
N SER A 200 -42.87 6.44 -31.99
CA SER A 200 -42.26 7.03 -33.19
C SER A 200 -43.31 7.58 -34.16
N LYS A 201 -44.41 6.85 -34.33
CA LYS A 201 -45.57 7.30 -35.12
C LYS A 201 -46.19 8.55 -34.51
N ARG A 202 -46.36 8.59 -33.18
CA ARG A 202 -46.91 9.74 -32.47
C ARG A 202 -46.08 11.00 -32.65
N ILE A 203 -44.76 10.91 -32.45
CA ILE A 203 -43.82 12.02 -32.68
C ILE A 203 -43.90 12.51 -34.13
N SER A 204 -43.97 11.59 -35.09
CA SER A 204 -44.07 11.92 -36.52
C SER A 204 -45.38 12.65 -36.86
N GLU A 205 -46.51 12.23 -36.28
CA GLU A 205 -47.80 12.89 -36.46
C GLU A 205 -47.77 14.34 -35.95
N VAL A 206 -47.17 14.56 -34.78
CA VAL A 206 -46.96 15.90 -34.21
C VAL A 206 -46.02 16.73 -35.08
N ALA A 207 -44.86 16.20 -35.47
CA ALA A 207 -43.86 16.88 -36.29
C ALA A 207 -44.41 17.36 -37.65
N LEU A 208 -45.29 16.56 -38.26
CA LEU A 208 -45.98 16.85 -39.52
C LEU A 208 -47.22 17.72 -39.36
N GLY A 209 -47.64 18.01 -38.12
CA GLY A 209 -48.81 18.84 -37.83
C GLY A 209 -50.14 18.18 -38.21
N LYS A 210 -50.20 16.85 -38.21
CA LYS A 210 -51.45 16.10 -38.41
C LYS A 210 -52.38 16.35 -37.22
N ALA A 211 -53.70 16.36 -37.47
CA ALA A 211 -54.72 16.62 -36.45
C ALA A 211 -54.92 15.41 -35.51
N ALA A 212 -53.88 15.06 -34.75
CA ALA A 212 -53.94 14.05 -33.70
C ALA A 212 -54.08 14.76 -32.34
N SER A 213 -55.03 14.31 -31.51
CA SER A 213 -55.14 14.76 -30.11
C SER A 213 -53.98 14.15 -29.32
N VAL A 214 -53.07 14.99 -28.81
CA VAL A 214 -51.93 14.61 -27.97
C VAL A 214 -52.32 14.85 -26.51
N THR A 215 -52.08 13.88 -25.63
CA THR A 215 -52.35 14.06 -24.19
C THR A 215 -51.26 14.93 -23.55
N ASP A 216 -51.51 15.42 -22.33
CA ASP A 216 -50.52 16.25 -21.62
C ASP A 216 -49.25 15.43 -21.28
N GLU A 217 -49.39 14.14 -20.96
CA GLU A 217 -48.27 13.23 -20.70
C GLU A 217 -47.40 13.06 -21.95
N GLU A 218 -48.02 12.84 -23.11
CA GLU A 218 -47.29 12.72 -24.38
C GLU A 218 -46.58 14.02 -24.74
N ALA A 219 -47.26 15.15 -24.55
CA ALA A 219 -46.72 16.45 -24.86
C ALA A 219 -45.51 16.81 -23.98
N VAL A 220 -45.61 16.57 -22.67
CA VAL A 220 -44.53 16.82 -21.71
C VAL A 220 -43.31 15.96 -22.03
N ASN A 221 -43.49 14.65 -22.22
CA ASN A 221 -42.37 13.75 -22.51
C ASN A 221 -41.68 14.05 -23.84
N ILE A 222 -42.44 14.44 -24.88
CA ILE A 222 -41.87 14.91 -26.16
C ILE A 222 -41.02 16.17 -25.96
N LEU A 223 -41.48 17.12 -25.15
CA LEU A 223 -40.71 18.34 -24.85
C LEU A 223 -39.43 18.04 -24.06
N LEU A 224 -39.49 17.18 -23.04
CA LEU A 224 -38.32 16.78 -22.26
C LEU A 224 -37.27 16.07 -23.12
N LEU A 225 -37.69 15.18 -24.02
CA LEU A 225 -36.80 14.50 -24.95
C LEU A 225 -36.18 15.46 -25.97
N SER A 226 -36.94 16.43 -26.48
CA SER A 226 -36.44 17.49 -27.37
C SER A 226 -35.41 18.39 -26.66
N ASP A 227 -35.72 18.82 -25.44
CA ASP A 227 -34.81 19.66 -24.65
C ASP A 227 -33.51 18.90 -24.36
N LEU A 228 -33.60 17.62 -23.95
CA LEU A 228 -32.43 16.74 -23.80
C LEU A 228 -31.64 16.58 -25.10
N TYR A 229 -32.29 16.28 -26.22
CA TYR A 229 -31.62 16.13 -27.50
C TYR A 229 -30.85 17.39 -27.90
N SER A 230 -31.47 18.56 -27.72
CA SER A 230 -30.85 19.85 -28.07
C SER A 230 -29.54 20.11 -27.32
N ARG A 231 -29.44 19.67 -26.05
CA ARG A 231 -28.22 19.80 -25.24
C ARG A 231 -27.04 19.00 -25.80
N TYR A 232 -27.31 17.80 -26.31
CA TYR A 232 -26.31 16.86 -26.83
C TYR A 232 -26.13 16.95 -28.35
N GLN A 233 -27.02 17.63 -29.07
CA GLN A 233 -26.96 17.70 -30.52
C GLN A 233 -25.59 18.18 -31.05
N PRO A 234 -24.96 19.25 -30.50
CA PRO A 234 -23.66 19.71 -31.00
C PRO A 234 -22.56 18.65 -30.84
N ILE A 235 -22.51 17.96 -29.70
CA ILE A 235 -21.47 16.97 -29.44
C ILE A 235 -21.66 15.69 -30.26
N LEU A 236 -22.92 15.31 -30.50
CA LEU A 236 -23.26 14.19 -31.39
C LEU A 236 -22.89 14.52 -32.84
N ILE A 237 -23.22 15.71 -33.33
CA ILE A 237 -22.82 16.16 -34.67
C ILE A 237 -21.29 16.15 -34.81
N GLN A 238 -20.58 16.73 -33.84
CA GLN A 238 -19.11 16.75 -33.84
C GLN A 238 -18.53 15.34 -33.87
N PHE A 239 -19.02 14.42 -33.03
CA PHE A 239 -18.57 13.04 -33.01
C PHE A 239 -18.79 12.35 -34.37
N TRP A 240 -19.94 12.57 -35.00
CA TRP A 240 -20.23 12.00 -36.32
C TRP A 240 -19.34 12.55 -37.42
N GLU A 241 -19.05 13.85 -37.38
CA GLU A 241 -18.08 14.46 -38.31
C GLU A 241 -16.69 13.86 -38.13
N ASP A 242 -16.27 13.62 -36.89
CA ASP A 242 -14.99 13.00 -36.58
C ASP A 242 -14.90 11.55 -37.09
N VAL A 243 -15.98 10.79 -36.95
CA VAL A 243 -16.11 9.43 -37.49
C VAL A 243 -16.05 9.45 -39.02
N LYS A 244 -16.85 10.30 -39.68
CA LYS A 244 -16.89 10.42 -41.14
C LYS A 244 -15.56 10.86 -41.75
N ARG A 245 -14.92 11.87 -41.15
CA ARG A 245 -13.65 12.42 -41.63
C ARG A 245 -12.45 11.57 -41.22
N LYS A 246 -12.64 10.56 -40.36
CA LYS A 246 -11.56 9.76 -39.75
C LYS A 246 -10.51 10.68 -39.12
N SER A 247 -10.96 11.74 -38.45
CA SER A 247 -10.09 12.78 -37.88
C SER A 247 -9.18 12.26 -36.76
N HIS A 248 -9.51 11.09 -36.20
CA HIS A 248 -8.80 10.44 -35.11
C HIS A 248 -8.61 8.93 -35.34
N PRO A 249 -7.62 8.31 -34.68
CA PRO A 249 -7.47 6.85 -34.68
C PRO A 249 -8.72 6.15 -34.13
N PRO A 250 -9.08 4.95 -34.61
CA PRO A 250 -10.28 4.22 -34.18
C PRO A 250 -10.37 4.03 -32.67
N ALA A 251 -9.24 3.79 -31.98
CA ALA A 251 -9.19 3.66 -30.54
C ALA A 251 -9.56 4.96 -29.80
N ALA A 252 -9.25 6.13 -30.36
CA ALA A 252 -9.62 7.41 -29.79
C ALA A 252 -11.12 7.69 -29.97
N LEU A 253 -11.67 7.37 -31.14
CA LEU A 253 -13.12 7.46 -31.41
C LEU A 253 -13.91 6.47 -30.54
N ALA A 254 -13.37 5.27 -30.28
CA ALA A 254 -13.96 4.30 -29.37
C ALA A 254 -14.08 4.86 -27.95
N LYS A 255 -13.03 5.52 -27.42
CA LYS A 255 -13.10 6.18 -26.11
C LYS A 255 -14.11 7.33 -26.06
N GLN A 256 -14.30 8.04 -27.18
CA GLN A 256 -15.33 9.08 -27.28
C GLN A 256 -16.73 8.48 -27.25
N PHE A 257 -16.94 7.37 -27.96
CA PHE A 257 -18.19 6.61 -27.92
C PHE A 257 -18.48 6.04 -26.51
N GLU A 258 -17.47 5.51 -25.83
CA GLU A 258 -17.61 5.03 -24.45
C GLU A 258 -18.12 6.13 -23.52
N LEU A 259 -17.58 7.35 -23.66
CA LEU A 259 -18.05 8.50 -22.87
C LEU A 259 -19.50 8.88 -23.21
N LEU A 260 -19.85 8.91 -24.50
CA LEU A 260 -21.23 9.23 -24.95
C LEU A 260 -22.25 8.21 -24.42
N CYS A 261 -21.85 6.95 -24.31
CA CYS A 261 -22.68 5.85 -23.81
C CYS A 261 -22.40 5.51 -22.34
N ASP A 262 -21.72 6.39 -21.59
CA ASP A 262 -21.40 6.12 -20.18
C ASP A 262 -22.69 5.90 -19.37
N GLY A 263 -22.70 4.81 -18.62
CA GLY A 263 -23.85 4.34 -17.82
C GLY A 263 -24.85 3.47 -18.55
N ILE A 264 -24.72 3.27 -19.87
CA ILE A 264 -25.55 2.32 -20.61
C ILE A 264 -24.87 0.94 -20.58
N PRO A 265 -25.54 -0.12 -20.08
CA PRO A 265 -24.94 -1.45 -20.01
C PRO A 265 -24.56 -1.99 -21.39
N THR A 266 -23.37 -2.60 -21.50
CA THR A 266 -22.83 -3.18 -22.75
C THR A 266 -23.85 -4.12 -23.42
N MET A 267 -24.51 -4.99 -22.65
CA MET A 267 -25.50 -5.93 -23.18
C MET A 267 -26.73 -5.24 -23.79
N THR A 268 -27.14 -4.09 -23.25
CA THR A 268 -28.24 -3.29 -23.81
C THR A 268 -27.84 -2.73 -25.16
N LEU A 269 -26.60 -2.24 -25.30
CA LEU A 269 -26.06 -1.77 -26.58
C LEU A 269 -25.94 -2.91 -27.59
N VAL A 270 -25.45 -4.08 -27.19
CA VAL A 270 -25.40 -5.26 -28.08
C VAL A 270 -26.78 -5.62 -28.63
N LYS A 271 -27.81 -5.63 -27.78
CA LYS A 271 -29.19 -5.91 -28.22
C LYS A 271 -29.69 -4.87 -29.22
N LYS A 272 -29.48 -3.58 -28.92
CA LYS A 272 -29.94 -2.46 -29.76
C LYS A 272 -29.20 -2.39 -31.09
N PHE A 273 -27.91 -2.72 -31.12
CA PHE A 273 -27.08 -2.72 -32.32
C PHE A 273 -26.94 -4.09 -33.00
N SER A 274 -27.68 -5.11 -32.57
CA SER A 274 -27.56 -6.50 -33.05
C SER A 274 -27.58 -6.65 -34.58
N VAL A 275 -28.34 -5.79 -35.28
CA VAL A 275 -28.41 -5.76 -36.75
C VAL A 275 -27.07 -5.39 -37.40
N TYR A 276 -26.21 -4.64 -36.70
CA TYR A 276 -24.90 -4.16 -37.19
C TYR A 276 -23.70 -4.86 -36.56
N LEU A 277 -23.93 -5.80 -35.63
CA LEU A 277 -22.89 -6.50 -34.89
C LEU A 277 -22.80 -7.96 -35.34
N ASP A 278 -21.63 -8.56 -35.13
CA ASP A 278 -21.42 -9.99 -35.36
C ASP A 278 -22.09 -10.80 -34.25
N SER A 279 -23.04 -11.66 -34.63
CA SER A 279 -23.81 -12.50 -33.69
C SER A 279 -22.95 -13.53 -32.94
N GLU A 280 -21.79 -13.91 -33.49
CA GLU A 280 -20.89 -14.88 -32.86
C GLU A 280 -19.88 -14.22 -31.90
N ARG A 281 -19.66 -12.91 -32.04
CA ARG A 281 -18.68 -12.17 -31.24
C ARG A 281 -19.25 -11.76 -29.87
N LYS A 282 -18.50 -12.05 -28.81
CA LYS A 282 -18.78 -11.54 -27.46
C LYS A 282 -18.11 -10.19 -27.23
N TYR A 283 -18.88 -9.21 -26.79
CA TYR A 283 -18.44 -7.83 -26.53
C TYR A 283 -18.27 -7.59 -25.04
N LYS A 284 -17.07 -7.17 -24.62
CA LYS A 284 -16.74 -6.94 -23.19
C LYS A 284 -17.04 -5.51 -22.74
N ASN A 285 -16.87 -4.54 -23.62
CA ASN A 285 -17.02 -3.12 -23.32
C ASN A 285 -17.61 -2.34 -24.51
N ASN A 286 -17.97 -1.08 -24.26
CA ASN A 286 -18.59 -0.21 -25.25
C ASN A 286 -17.61 0.18 -26.37
N ALA A 287 -16.28 0.22 -26.12
CA ALA A 287 -15.29 0.42 -27.17
C ALA A 287 -15.27 -0.71 -28.22
N GLU A 288 -15.36 -1.97 -27.80
CA GLU A 288 -15.38 -3.13 -28.71
C GLU A 288 -16.62 -3.11 -29.62
N ILE A 289 -17.76 -2.68 -29.08
CA ILE A 289 -19.01 -2.47 -29.85
C ILE A 289 -18.76 -1.39 -30.91
N PHE A 290 -18.23 -0.24 -30.51
CA PHE A 290 -17.95 0.85 -31.45
C PHE A 290 -16.99 0.42 -32.56
N LEU A 291 -15.92 -0.31 -32.24
CA LEU A 291 -14.97 -0.77 -33.26
C LEU A 291 -15.64 -1.69 -34.30
N SER A 292 -16.62 -2.49 -33.89
CA SER A 292 -17.41 -3.32 -34.81
C SER A 292 -18.40 -2.49 -35.64
N LEU A 293 -19.08 -1.53 -35.03
CA LEU A 293 -19.92 -0.56 -35.75
C LEU A 293 -19.10 0.24 -36.77
N PHE A 294 -17.90 0.66 -36.40
CA PHE A 294 -16.98 1.40 -37.26
C PHE A 294 -16.47 0.54 -38.42
N ALA A 295 -16.16 -0.73 -38.20
CA ALA A 295 -15.81 -1.68 -39.26
C ALA A 295 -16.99 -1.89 -40.23
N CYS A 296 -18.19 -2.10 -39.69
CA CYS A 296 -19.43 -2.23 -40.45
C CYS A 296 -19.69 -0.99 -41.31
N LEU A 297 -19.49 0.21 -40.76
CA LEU A 297 -19.59 1.48 -41.49
C LEU A 297 -18.58 1.55 -42.65
N GLN A 298 -17.34 1.09 -42.45
CA GLN A 298 -16.35 1.05 -43.51
C GLN A 298 -16.67 0.05 -44.64
N GLU A 299 -17.35 -1.06 -44.32
CA GLU A 299 -17.81 -2.01 -45.32
C GLU A 299 -18.97 -1.46 -46.14
N MET A 300 -19.88 -0.71 -45.50
CA MET A 300 -20.95 0.03 -46.19
C MET A 300 -20.38 1.06 -47.17
N ASP A 301 -19.38 1.85 -46.75
CA ASP A 301 -18.72 2.85 -47.61
C ASP A 301 -18.02 2.21 -48.83
N LYS A 302 -17.60 0.95 -48.72
CA LYS A 302 -16.98 0.18 -49.82
C LYS A 302 -18.00 -0.52 -50.73
N GLY A 303 -19.30 -0.39 -50.46
CA GLY A 303 -20.37 -1.04 -51.23
C GLY A 303 -20.43 -2.57 -51.05
N GLY A 304 -19.78 -3.12 -50.02
CA GLY A 304 -19.62 -4.56 -49.83
C GLY A 304 -20.70 -5.24 -48.97
N PHE A 305 -21.64 -4.47 -48.40
CA PHE A 305 -22.56 -4.98 -47.39
C PHE A 305 -23.78 -5.67 -48.01
N LYS A 306 -23.98 -6.97 -47.72
CA LYS A 306 -25.12 -7.79 -48.19
C LYS A 306 -26.25 -7.78 -47.15
N GLY A 307 -27.08 -6.74 -47.15
CA GLY A 307 -28.24 -6.60 -46.26
C GLY A 307 -29.37 -5.78 -46.88
N ASP A 308 -30.51 -5.67 -46.18
CA ASP A 308 -31.64 -4.82 -46.62
C ASP A 308 -31.20 -3.34 -46.82
N PRO A 309 -31.23 -2.82 -48.05
CA PRO A 309 -30.71 -1.47 -48.36
C PRO A 309 -31.40 -0.34 -47.59
N LYS A 310 -32.58 -0.58 -46.98
CA LYS A 310 -33.25 0.42 -46.12
C LYS A 310 -32.72 0.46 -44.69
N LEU A 311 -32.23 -0.66 -44.17
CA LEU A 311 -31.73 -0.78 -42.80
C LEU A 311 -30.22 -0.56 -42.69
N TYR A 312 -29.46 -0.84 -43.75
CA TYR A 312 -28.00 -0.76 -43.76
C TYR A 312 -27.49 0.50 -44.46
N THR A 313 -27.78 1.67 -43.89
CA THR A 313 -27.20 2.94 -44.34
C THR A 313 -26.42 3.64 -43.22
N PRO A 314 -25.34 4.38 -43.52
CA PRO A 314 -24.64 5.22 -42.54
C PRO A 314 -25.58 6.14 -41.75
N THR A 315 -26.59 6.69 -42.43
CA THR A 315 -27.59 7.58 -41.82
C THR A 315 -28.49 6.83 -40.84
N ALA A 316 -28.96 5.63 -41.20
CA ALA A 316 -29.78 4.81 -40.30
C ALA A 316 -28.99 4.36 -39.06
N MET A 317 -27.76 3.88 -39.24
CA MET A 317 -26.89 3.50 -38.12
C MET A 317 -26.64 4.69 -37.19
N TRP A 318 -26.35 5.87 -37.75
CA TRP A 318 -26.13 7.07 -36.96
C TRP A 318 -27.39 7.55 -36.23
N SER A 319 -28.57 7.47 -36.87
CA SER A 319 -29.84 7.75 -36.22
C SER A 319 -30.14 6.80 -35.05
N LEU A 320 -29.73 5.53 -35.17
CA LEU A 320 -29.77 4.58 -34.06
C LEU A 320 -28.79 4.94 -32.94
N VAL A 321 -27.55 5.35 -33.26
CA VAL A 321 -26.59 5.82 -32.24
C VAL A 321 -27.13 7.03 -31.49
N LYS A 322 -27.65 8.05 -32.20
CA LYS A 322 -28.28 9.21 -31.58
C LYS A 322 -29.43 8.80 -30.66
N GLY A 323 -30.34 7.95 -31.14
CA GLY A 323 -31.50 7.55 -30.36
C GLY A 323 -31.14 6.71 -29.14
N VAL A 324 -30.26 5.72 -29.26
CA VAL A 324 -29.76 4.93 -28.12
C VAL A 324 -29.08 5.83 -27.07
N MET A 325 -28.25 6.78 -27.51
CA MET A 325 -27.56 7.70 -26.63
C MET A 325 -28.55 8.62 -25.90
N VAL A 326 -29.45 9.30 -26.62
CA VAL A 326 -30.43 10.24 -26.03
C VAL A 326 -31.39 9.51 -25.09
N ILE A 327 -31.90 8.34 -25.49
CA ILE A 327 -32.76 7.52 -24.61
C ILE A 327 -31.97 7.09 -23.38
N GLY A 328 -30.74 6.59 -23.53
CA GLY A 328 -29.92 6.22 -22.39
C GLY A 328 -29.68 7.39 -21.43
N ARG A 329 -29.25 8.54 -21.95
CA ARG A 329 -29.01 9.75 -21.14
C ARG A 329 -30.26 10.29 -20.50
N SER A 330 -31.44 10.17 -21.14
CA SER A 330 -32.71 10.57 -20.53
C SER A 330 -33.01 9.82 -19.22
N GLN A 331 -32.45 8.63 -19.06
CA GLN A 331 -32.64 7.80 -17.89
C GLN A 331 -31.52 7.94 -16.85
N ILE A 332 -30.35 8.46 -17.25
CA ILE A 332 -29.13 8.56 -16.43
C ILE A 332 -28.90 9.99 -15.94
N ASP A 333 -29.08 10.99 -16.80
CA ASP A 333 -28.82 12.40 -16.48
C ASP A 333 -29.61 12.88 -15.26
N PRO A 334 -30.93 12.59 -15.13
CA PRO A 334 -31.69 13.03 -13.95
C PRO A 334 -31.06 12.58 -12.63
N ASP A 335 -30.58 11.33 -12.58
CA ASP A 335 -29.92 10.77 -11.39
C ASP A 335 -28.56 11.43 -11.12
N LEU A 336 -27.85 11.88 -12.15
CA LEU A 336 -26.58 12.61 -12.02
C LEU A 336 -26.81 14.05 -11.56
N TRP A 337 -27.84 14.72 -12.09
CA TRP A 337 -28.25 16.06 -11.65
C TRP A 337 -28.71 16.04 -10.19
N GLY A 338 -29.43 15.00 -9.75
CA GLY A 338 -29.84 14.84 -8.36
C GLY A 338 -28.70 14.72 -7.34
N LYS A 339 -27.46 14.49 -7.79
CA LYS A 339 -26.25 14.45 -6.96
C LYS A 339 -25.52 15.80 -6.88
N CYS A 340 -25.96 16.80 -7.63
CA CYS A 340 -25.35 18.12 -7.68
C CYS A 340 -25.87 19.05 -6.56
N VAL A 341 -25.10 20.08 -6.24
CA VAL A 341 -25.55 21.18 -5.37
C VAL A 341 -26.06 22.31 -6.25
N PHE A 342 -27.26 22.80 -5.96
CA PHE A 342 -27.89 23.86 -6.74
C PHE A 342 -27.85 25.21 -6.00
N PHE A 343 -27.47 26.26 -6.73
CA PHE A 343 -27.63 27.64 -6.33
C PHE A 343 -28.56 28.31 -7.35
N PHE A 344 -29.81 28.53 -6.95
CA PHE A 344 -30.81 29.07 -7.86
C PHE A 344 -30.56 30.55 -8.18
N ASN A 345 -31.11 31.02 -9.30
CA ASN A 345 -31.03 32.43 -9.66
C ASN A 345 -31.62 33.30 -8.52
N PRO A 346 -30.87 34.25 -7.93
CA PRO A 346 -31.37 35.13 -6.87
C PRO A 346 -32.55 36.01 -7.30
N GLU A 347 -32.72 36.20 -8.61
CA GLU A 347 -33.83 36.98 -9.20
C GLU A 347 -35.08 36.12 -9.44
N ASP A 348 -35.04 34.81 -9.19
CA ASP A 348 -36.21 33.93 -9.31
C ASP A 348 -37.13 34.08 -8.10
N GLU A 349 -38.29 34.69 -8.31
CA GLU A 349 -39.32 34.91 -7.29
C GLU A 349 -39.79 33.61 -6.60
N ARG A 350 -39.64 32.45 -7.26
CA ARG A 350 -40.05 31.14 -6.74
C ARG A 350 -39.03 30.50 -5.79
N THR A 351 -37.86 31.11 -5.64
CA THR A 351 -36.75 30.52 -4.87
C THR A 351 -36.36 31.37 -3.67
N GLU A 352 -36.41 30.77 -2.48
CA GLU A 352 -35.81 31.37 -1.30
C GLU A 352 -34.28 31.32 -1.39
N THR A 353 -33.64 32.47 -1.61
CA THR A 353 -32.17 32.62 -1.63
C THR A 353 -31.50 32.01 -0.40
N LYS A 354 -32.19 32.00 0.74
CA LYS A 354 -31.73 31.37 1.99
C LYS A 354 -31.44 29.87 1.84
N ALA A 355 -32.31 29.11 1.17
CA ALA A 355 -32.13 27.68 0.97
C ALA A 355 -30.88 27.38 0.12
N SER A 356 -30.64 28.19 -0.92
CA SER A 356 -29.43 28.10 -1.75
C SER A 356 -28.17 28.39 -0.92
N LEU A 357 -28.18 29.42 -0.08
CA LEU A 357 -27.05 29.76 0.78
C LEU A 357 -26.77 28.68 1.83
N GLU A 358 -27.80 28.10 2.44
CA GLU A 358 -27.65 26.97 3.36
C GLU A 358 -27.00 25.76 2.68
N ALA A 359 -27.37 25.46 1.43
CA ALA A 359 -26.74 24.40 0.65
C ALA A 359 -25.24 24.67 0.40
N ILE A 360 -24.86 25.91 0.09
CA ILE A 360 -23.45 26.32 -0.04
C ILE A 360 -22.69 26.21 1.28
N VAL A 361 -23.29 26.62 2.40
CA VAL A 361 -22.67 26.49 3.73
C VAL A 361 -22.45 25.02 4.09
N ARG A 362 -23.43 24.15 3.85
CA ARG A 362 -23.29 22.69 4.05
C ARG A 362 -22.21 22.10 3.16
N LEU A 363 -22.11 22.56 1.92
CA LEU A 363 -21.05 22.18 1.01
C LEU A 363 -19.66 22.58 1.55
N GLY A 364 -19.51 23.82 2.02
CA GLY A 364 -18.27 24.29 2.66
C GLY A 364 -17.92 23.46 3.90
N ALA A 365 -18.89 23.16 4.76
CA ALA A 365 -18.68 22.30 5.93
C ALA A 365 -18.26 20.87 5.53
N LYS A 366 -18.87 20.30 4.50
CA LYS A 366 -18.49 18.99 3.95
C LYS A 366 -17.05 19.01 3.45
N PHE A 367 -16.66 20.01 2.65
CA PHE A 367 -15.29 20.19 2.17
C PHE A 367 -14.28 20.30 3.30
N LYS A 368 -14.60 21.13 4.31
CA LYS A 368 -13.77 21.30 5.51
C LYS A 368 -13.58 19.97 6.24
N ASN A 369 -14.66 19.23 6.46
CA ASN A 369 -14.61 17.93 7.14
C ASN A 369 -13.82 16.89 6.33
N GLU A 370 -14.02 16.81 5.01
CA GLU A 370 -13.26 15.89 4.16
C GLU A 370 -11.77 16.23 4.16
N TYR A 371 -11.42 17.51 4.10
CA TYR A 371 -10.03 17.96 4.17
C TYR A 371 -9.41 17.71 5.55
N ILE A 372 -10.15 17.95 6.64
CA ILE A 372 -9.71 17.62 8.01
C ILE A 372 -9.45 16.11 8.12
N LYS A 373 -10.38 15.27 7.64
CA LYS A 373 -10.21 13.80 7.62
C LYS A 373 -8.96 13.43 6.85
N ARG A 374 -8.75 13.98 5.65
CA ARG A 374 -7.55 13.74 4.84
C ARG A 374 -6.26 14.21 5.51
N MET A 375 -6.24 15.38 6.13
CA MET A 375 -5.06 15.89 6.82
C MET A 375 -4.71 15.04 8.04
N ALA A 376 -5.71 14.64 8.81
CA ALA A 376 -5.57 13.70 9.93
C ALA A 376 -5.05 12.33 9.48
N THR A 377 -5.28 11.94 8.22
CA THR A 377 -4.86 10.64 7.67
C THR A 377 -3.67 10.69 6.72
N SER A 378 -3.13 11.88 6.39
CA SER A 378 -2.06 12.02 5.39
C SER A 378 -0.77 12.69 5.89
N SER A 379 -0.83 13.49 6.96
CA SER A 379 0.36 14.13 7.51
C SER A 379 0.98 13.27 8.63
N GLN A 380 2.13 12.67 8.34
CA GLN A 380 2.98 12.05 9.37
C GLN A 380 4.05 13.07 9.79
N SER A 381 4.19 13.30 11.09
CA SER A 381 5.33 14.01 11.64
C SER A 381 6.62 13.18 11.46
N LEU A 382 7.79 13.81 11.62
CA LEU A 382 9.05 13.05 11.63
C LEU A 382 9.07 12.01 12.74
N GLN A 383 8.49 12.32 13.90
CA GLN A 383 8.38 11.39 15.02
C GLN A 383 7.53 10.18 14.66
N ASP A 384 6.43 10.38 13.95
CA ASP A 384 5.55 9.28 13.52
C ASP A 384 6.28 8.31 12.58
N ILE A 385 7.14 8.84 11.69
CA ILE A 385 7.97 8.03 10.78
C ILE A 385 8.98 7.22 11.58
N PHE A 386 9.65 7.86 12.54
CA PHE A 386 10.63 7.20 13.41
C PHE A 386 10.01 6.08 14.22
N ASP A 387 8.90 6.37 14.89
CA ASP A 387 8.14 5.43 15.71
C ASP A 387 7.66 4.25 14.86
N THR A 388 7.14 4.52 13.65
CA THR A 388 6.70 3.49 12.71
C THR A 388 7.82 2.51 12.35
N VAL A 389 9.00 3.02 11.96
CA VAL A 389 10.12 2.19 11.49
C VAL A 389 10.83 1.47 12.63
N ASN A 390 10.69 1.97 13.87
CA ASN A 390 11.38 1.39 15.03
C ASN A 390 10.44 0.63 15.99
N ALA A 391 9.13 0.62 15.77
CA ALA A 391 8.16 -0.05 16.65
C ALA A 391 8.50 -1.52 16.94
N ASP A 392 8.83 -2.31 15.90
CA ASP A 392 9.24 -3.72 16.05
C ASP A 392 10.49 -3.86 16.94
N ARG A 393 11.48 -2.97 16.74
CA ARG A 393 12.72 -2.96 17.53
C ARG A 393 12.43 -2.62 18.99
N TYR A 394 11.53 -1.67 19.25
CA TYR A 394 11.15 -1.27 20.61
C TYR A 394 10.37 -2.37 21.32
N LEU A 395 9.38 -2.97 20.65
CA LEU A 395 8.55 -4.03 21.23
C LEU A 395 9.39 -5.27 21.60
N LYS A 396 10.44 -5.59 20.84
CA LYS A 396 11.35 -6.71 21.15
C LYS A 396 12.27 -6.45 22.34
N ARG A 397 12.48 -5.19 22.74
CA ARG A 397 13.41 -4.83 23.83
C ARG A 397 12.74 -4.80 25.20
N HIS A 398 11.44 -4.56 25.26
CA HIS A 398 10.73 -4.31 26.51
C HIS A 398 9.62 -5.34 26.73
N PRO A 399 9.68 -6.13 27.80
CA PRO A 399 8.57 -6.98 28.21
C PRO A 399 7.32 -6.15 28.52
N LEU A 400 6.14 -6.67 28.16
CA LEU A 400 4.86 -5.97 28.33
C LEU A 400 4.07 -6.54 29.51
N SER A 401 3.38 -5.66 30.23
CA SER A 401 2.35 -6.01 31.22
C SER A 401 1.03 -5.30 30.90
N PHE A 402 -0.10 -5.88 31.30
CA PHE A 402 -1.44 -5.35 31.00
C PHE A 402 -2.16 -4.93 32.28
N GLY A 403 -2.69 -3.70 32.30
CA GLY A 403 -3.50 -3.14 33.36
C GLY A 403 -4.99 -3.44 33.18
N GLN A 404 -5.75 -2.43 32.73
CA GLN A 404 -7.22 -2.37 32.74
C GLN A 404 -7.95 -3.25 31.70
N LEU A 405 -7.25 -4.12 30.97
CA LEU A 405 -7.93 -5.08 30.10
C LEU A 405 -8.69 -6.11 30.95
N ASP A 406 -9.91 -6.47 30.55
CA ASP A 406 -10.59 -7.59 31.19
C ASP A 406 -9.82 -8.90 30.97
N LYS A 407 -10.07 -9.91 31.82
CA LYS A 407 -9.31 -11.18 31.79
C LYS A 407 -9.34 -11.86 30.41
N GLN A 408 -10.46 -11.75 29.70
CA GLN A 408 -10.65 -12.35 28.39
C GLN A 408 -9.86 -11.57 27.32
N GLU A 409 -10.03 -10.25 27.24
CA GLU A 409 -9.30 -9.36 26.34
C GLU A 409 -7.79 -9.44 26.56
N ARG A 410 -7.35 -9.51 27.82
CA ARG A 410 -5.94 -9.72 28.18
C ARG A 410 -5.41 -11.05 27.64
N SER A 411 -6.10 -12.16 27.90
CA SER A 411 -5.66 -13.49 27.45
C SER A 411 -5.59 -13.59 25.92
N ILE A 412 -6.52 -12.92 25.24
CA ILE A 412 -6.55 -12.78 23.77
C ILE A 412 -5.34 -11.99 23.31
N ALA A 413 -5.11 -10.79 23.88
CA ALA A 413 -3.98 -9.95 23.53
C ALA A 413 -2.65 -10.70 23.73
N GLU A 414 -2.46 -11.36 24.86
CA GLU A 414 -1.25 -12.13 25.19
C GLU A 414 -0.97 -13.25 24.16
N GLN A 415 -1.98 -14.06 23.82
CA GLN A 415 -1.83 -15.11 22.80
C GLN A 415 -1.58 -14.54 21.41
N TRP A 416 -2.33 -13.50 21.06
CA TRP A 416 -2.24 -12.86 19.76
C TRP A 416 -0.86 -12.21 19.56
N LEU A 417 -0.36 -11.47 20.55
CA LEU A 417 0.97 -10.85 20.53
C LEU A 417 2.08 -11.88 20.43
N LYS A 418 2.01 -12.93 21.25
CA LYS A 418 3.03 -13.98 21.25
C LYS A 418 3.09 -14.70 19.91
N ARG A 419 1.94 -14.98 19.29
CA ARG A 419 1.87 -15.73 18.03
C ARG A 419 2.11 -14.85 16.80
N ARG A 420 1.34 -13.77 16.65
CA ARG A 420 1.39 -12.89 15.48
C ARG A 420 2.54 -11.93 15.51
N LEU A 421 3.00 -11.50 16.70
CA LEU A 421 4.04 -10.50 16.84
C LEU A 421 5.35 -11.00 17.47
N GLY A 422 5.37 -12.24 17.97
CA GLY A 422 6.59 -12.89 18.48
C GLY A 422 7.15 -12.26 19.76
N PHE A 423 6.36 -11.48 20.49
CA PHE A 423 6.83 -10.75 21.68
C PHE A 423 6.92 -11.61 22.94
N GLN A 424 7.77 -11.16 23.87
CA GLN A 424 7.94 -11.75 25.20
C GLN A 424 7.04 -11.02 26.20
N LEU A 425 6.26 -11.79 26.97
CA LEU A 425 5.50 -11.27 28.11
C LEU A 425 6.42 -11.13 29.31
N ALA A 426 6.19 -10.11 30.14
CA ALA A 426 6.99 -9.90 31.35
C ALA A 426 6.89 -11.12 32.28
N THR A 427 8.06 -11.60 32.72
CA THR A 427 8.24 -12.35 33.97
C THR A 427 8.72 -11.36 35.03
N ASP A 428 8.52 -11.65 36.32
CA ASP A 428 8.65 -10.70 37.45
C ASP A 428 10.04 -10.02 37.66
N GLU A 429 10.99 -10.11 36.71
CA GLU A 429 12.42 -9.76 36.90
C GLU A 429 12.99 -8.72 35.90
N LEU A 430 12.19 -8.05 35.04
CA LEU A 430 12.71 -7.10 34.01
C LEU A 430 12.00 -5.73 34.00
N ASP A 431 12.68 -4.70 33.47
CA ASP A 431 12.11 -3.37 33.14
C ASP A 431 10.92 -3.53 32.19
N GLN A 432 9.72 -3.46 32.75
CA GLN A 432 8.46 -3.78 32.08
C GLN A 432 7.68 -2.52 31.69
N LEU A 433 7.07 -2.54 30.49
CA LEU A 433 6.17 -1.50 30.02
C LEU A 433 4.71 -1.90 30.31
N SER A 434 4.08 -1.14 31.22
CA SER A 434 2.66 -1.33 31.55
C SER A 434 1.76 -0.66 30.52
N LEU A 435 0.88 -1.46 29.89
CA LEU A 435 -0.10 -1.03 28.90
C LEU A 435 -1.51 -1.03 29.48
N PHE A 436 -2.38 -0.21 28.90
CA PHE A 436 -3.77 0.00 29.33
C PHE A 436 -3.87 0.39 30.82
N THR A 437 -3.03 1.33 31.27
CA THR A 437 -3.07 1.83 32.65
C THR A 437 -4.16 2.87 32.84
N SER A 438 -4.51 3.20 34.08
CA SER A 438 -5.49 4.26 34.39
C SER A 438 -5.06 5.66 33.94
N GLU A 439 -3.78 5.85 33.63
CA GLU A 439 -3.25 7.11 33.10
C GLU A 439 -3.45 7.24 31.58
N GLN A 440 -3.76 6.14 30.90
CA GLN A 440 -4.01 6.11 29.46
C GLN A 440 -5.50 6.28 29.14
N PRO A 441 -5.88 6.87 28.00
CA PRO A 441 -7.28 6.97 27.60
C PRO A 441 -7.94 5.59 27.48
N PRO A 442 -9.24 5.48 27.84
CA PRO A 442 -9.98 4.23 27.64
C PRO A 442 -10.23 3.96 26.16
N ILE A 443 -10.37 2.69 25.80
CA ILE A 443 -10.80 2.27 24.45
C ILE A 443 -12.24 2.79 24.22
N PRO A 444 -12.57 3.39 23.05
CA PRO A 444 -11.83 3.39 21.77
C PRO A 444 -10.98 4.63 21.47
N LYS A 445 -10.69 5.48 22.46
CA LYS A 445 -9.95 6.73 22.19
C LYS A 445 -8.48 6.46 21.89
N LEU A 446 -7.98 6.96 20.76
CA LEU A 446 -6.56 6.88 20.37
C LEU A 446 -5.73 8.02 21.00
N ILE A 447 -4.44 7.77 21.26
CA ILE A 447 -3.46 8.75 21.73
C ILE A 447 -2.69 9.34 20.54
N TYR A 448 -2.20 8.46 19.66
CA TYR A 448 -1.43 8.80 18.46
C TYR A 448 -2.31 8.88 17.21
N SER A 449 -1.75 9.45 16.15
CA SER A 449 -2.43 9.53 14.86
C SER A 449 -2.61 8.13 14.26
N MET A 450 -3.73 7.92 13.56
CA MET A 450 -4.00 6.68 12.81
C MET A 450 -2.88 6.34 11.80
N PRO A 451 -2.27 7.31 11.08
CA PRO A 451 -1.10 7.04 10.25
C PRO A 451 0.07 6.41 11.00
N THR A 452 0.36 6.87 12.22
CA THR A 452 1.46 6.34 13.06
C THR A 452 1.18 4.92 13.52
N ILE A 453 -0.01 4.70 14.08
CA ILE A 453 -0.38 3.42 14.67
C ILE A 453 -0.51 2.35 13.59
N GLY A 454 -1.25 2.66 12.51
CA GLY A 454 -1.40 1.74 11.39
C GLY A 454 -0.10 1.52 10.64
N GLY A 455 0.78 2.54 10.57
CA GLY A 455 2.13 2.43 10.01
C GLY A 455 2.99 1.48 10.83
N ALA A 456 3.07 1.69 12.15
CA ALA A 456 3.83 0.84 13.07
C ALA A 456 3.36 -0.62 13.05
N TYR A 457 2.04 -0.84 13.04
CA TYR A 457 1.44 -2.16 12.92
C TYR A 457 1.83 -2.85 11.61
N GLY A 458 1.62 -2.17 10.48
CA GLY A 458 1.94 -2.69 9.14
C GLY A 458 3.43 -2.97 8.96
N TYR A 459 4.29 -2.06 9.44
CA TYR A 459 5.74 -2.21 9.40
C TYR A 459 6.20 -3.42 10.21
N THR A 460 5.63 -3.65 11.40
CA THR A 460 5.96 -4.81 12.23
C THR A 460 5.58 -6.12 11.54
N ILE A 461 4.39 -6.19 10.90
CA ILE A 461 4.00 -7.35 10.09
C ILE A 461 5.01 -7.61 8.97
N SER A 462 5.45 -6.55 8.26
CA SER A 462 6.47 -6.66 7.22
C SER A 462 7.79 -7.21 7.75
N GLN A 463 8.28 -6.71 8.90
CA GLN A 463 9.52 -7.18 9.50
C GLN A 463 9.43 -8.66 9.92
N MET A 464 8.28 -9.09 10.40
CA MET A 464 8.07 -10.48 10.75
C MET A 464 8.03 -11.40 9.54
N LEU A 465 7.32 -10.99 8.50
CA LEU A 465 7.29 -11.71 7.24
C LEU A 465 8.72 -11.86 6.67
N LYS A 466 9.52 -10.80 6.75
CA LYS A 466 10.94 -10.80 6.38
C LYS A 466 11.74 -11.77 7.24
N ALA A 467 11.56 -11.77 8.56
CA ALA A 467 12.28 -12.65 9.47
C ALA A 467 11.95 -14.13 9.23
N THR A 468 10.66 -14.48 9.10
CA THR A 468 10.22 -15.86 8.89
C THR A 468 10.62 -16.39 7.51
N ALA A 469 10.52 -15.57 6.46
CA ALA A 469 11.00 -15.92 5.12
C ALA A 469 12.51 -16.11 5.09
N SER A 470 13.28 -15.22 5.73
CA SER A 470 14.75 -15.32 5.78
C SER A 470 15.21 -16.58 6.52
N ASP A 471 14.56 -16.94 7.63
CA ASP A 471 14.88 -18.17 8.35
C ASP A 471 14.54 -19.43 7.53
N PHE A 472 13.37 -19.45 6.87
CA PHE A 472 12.97 -20.54 5.99
C PHE A 472 13.94 -20.72 4.81
N LEU A 473 14.37 -19.62 4.18
CA LEU A 473 15.24 -19.60 3.00
C LEU A 473 16.73 -19.69 3.32
N LYS A 474 17.14 -19.75 4.60
CA LYS A 474 18.53 -19.88 5.03
C LYS A 474 19.31 -21.03 4.34
N PRO A 475 18.71 -22.20 4.04
CA PRO A 475 19.36 -23.27 3.27
C PRO A 475 19.49 -23.03 1.74
N ASP A 476 19.13 -21.84 1.26
CA ASP A 476 18.97 -21.44 -0.14
C ASP A 476 17.72 -21.99 -0.86
N ALA A 477 17.09 -21.14 -1.67
CA ALA A 477 15.84 -21.43 -2.37
C ALA A 477 15.98 -22.56 -3.40
N VAL A 478 17.13 -22.68 -4.08
CA VAL A 478 17.37 -23.73 -5.07
C VAL A 478 17.43 -25.10 -4.40
N THR A 479 18.11 -25.19 -3.26
CA THR A 479 18.23 -26.43 -2.49
C THR A 479 16.86 -26.90 -1.98
N LEU A 480 16.07 -25.96 -1.45
CA LEU A 480 14.72 -26.26 -0.96
C LEU A 480 13.76 -26.59 -2.11
N GLY A 481 13.84 -25.88 -3.24
CA GLY A 481 13.07 -26.16 -4.45
C GLY A 481 13.32 -27.57 -4.99
N LYS A 482 14.59 -28.03 -5.03
CA LYS A 482 14.92 -29.42 -5.39
C LYS A 482 14.33 -30.45 -4.42
N ARG A 483 14.29 -30.13 -3.13
CA ARG A 483 13.79 -31.04 -2.09
C ARG A 483 12.26 -31.10 -2.05
N MET A 484 11.60 -29.96 -2.24
CA MET A 484 10.16 -29.81 -2.05
C MET A 484 9.39 -29.92 -3.37
N GLY A 485 10.00 -29.61 -4.51
CA GLY A 485 9.36 -29.68 -5.82
C GLY A 485 8.28 -28.61 -6.00
N LYS A 486 7.14 -28.99 -6.59
CA LYS A 486 5.98 -28.12 -6.84
C LYS A 486 5.26 -27.71 -5.56
N GLU A 487 5.63 -28.28 -4.43
CA GLU A 487 5.06 -28.01 -3.12
C GLU A 487 5.84 -26.94 -2.36
N PHE A 488 6.97 -26.45 -2.91
CA PHE A 488 7.85 -25.48 -2.27
C PHE A 488 7.11 -24.22 -1.83
N PHE A 489 6.40 -23.56 -2.75
CA PHE A 489 5.76 -22.28 -2.47
C PHE A 489 4.73 -22.41 -1.34
N GLU A 490 3.91 -23.46 -1.38
CA GLU A 490 2.86 -23.70 -0.39
C GLU A 490 3.43 -24.02 1.00
N ILE A 491 4.53 -24.78 1.05
CA ILE A 491 5.26 -25.02 2.30
C ILE A 491 5.86 -23.71 2.82
N CYS A 492 6.43 -22.89 1.92
CA CYS A 492 7.00 -21.59 2.27
C CYS A 492 5.92 -20.65 2.82
N TYR A 493 4.80 -20.48 2.12
CA TYR A 493 3.65 -19.69 2.56
C TYR A 493 3.12 -20.18 3.90
N PHE A 494 2.94 -21.51 4.05
CA PHE A 494 2.51 -22.07 5.32
C PHE A 494 3.46 -21.73 6.47
N LYS A 495 4.78 -21.87 6.25
CA LYS A 495 5.80 -21.60 7.27
C LYS A 495 5.95 -20.13 7.62
N CYS A 496 5.85 -19.26 6.62
CA CYS A 496 6.15 -17.84 6.79
C CYS A 496 4.91 -17.01 7.15
N VAL A 497 3.72 -17.46 6.74
CA VAL A 497 2.44 -16.72 6.89
C VAL A 497 1.46 -17.47 7.79
N VAL A 498 1.08 -18.70 7.44
CA VAL A 498 -0.02 -19.40 8.14
C VAL A 498 0.35 -19.84 9.56
N GLU A 499 1.56 -20.36 9.76
CA GLU A 499 2.03 -20.82 11.07
C GLU A 499 2.14 -19.65 12.07
N PRO A 500 2.77 -18.51 11.72
CA PRO A 500 2.76 -17.28 12.53
C PRO A 500 1.40 -16.54 12.54
N ALA A 501 0.43 -16.97 11.72
CA ALA A 501 -0.88 -16.33 11.54
C ALA A 501 -0.82 -14.88 11.06
N LEU A 502 0.04 -14.60 10.08
CA LEU A 502 0.07 -13.29 9.42
C LEU A 502 -1.13 -13.14 8.47
N PRO A 503 -1.81 -11.98 8.47
CA PRO A 503 -2.96 -11.68 7.61
C PRO A 503 -2.54 -11.32 6.18
N VAL A 504 -1.84 -12.23 5.50
CA VAL A 504 -1.30 -12.02 4.14
C VAL A 504 -1.81 -13.11 3.22
N THR A 505 -2.29 -12.77 2.03
CA THR A 505 -2.74 -13.77 1.05
C THR A 505 -1.58 -14.49 0.37
N ARG A 506 -1.86 -15.60 -0.33
CA ARG A 506 -0.88 -16.30 -1.15
C ARG A 506 -0.36 -15.38 -2.26
N GLY A 507 -1.27 -14.69 -2.95
CA GLY A 507 -0.93 -13.74 -4.00
C GLY A 507 -0.09 -12.56 -3.49
N GLN A 508 -0.45 -11.98 -2.35
CA GLN A 508 0.33 -10.92 -1.70
C GLN A 508 1.74 -11.41 -1.33
N PHE A 509 1.84 -12.59 -0.72
CA PHE A 509 3.12 -13.18 -0.35
C PHE A 509 4.02 -13.47 -1.55
N GLY A 510 3.45 -14.02 -2.64
CA GLY A 510 4.19 -14.29 -3.87
C GLY A 510 4.72 -13.02 -4.54
N ARG A 511 3.89 -11.98 -4.66
CA ARG A 511 4.31 -10.66 -5.17
C ARG A 511 5.36 -10.02 -4.26
N TRP A 512 5.19 -10.14 -2.95
CA TRP A 512 6.13 -9.62 -1.96
C TRP A 512 7.51 -10.29 -2.05
N LEU A 513 7.58 -11.63 -2.10
CA LEU A 513 8.84 -12.37 -2.27
C LEU A 513 9.58 -11.97 -3.56
N THR A 514 8.83 -11.76 -4.63
CA THR A 514 9.37 -11.30 -5.91
C THR A 514 9.92 -9.88 -5.80
N SER A 515 9.16 -8.98 -5.17
CA SER A 515 9.56 -7.57 -5.00
C SER A 515 10.83 -7.39 -4.16
N LEU A 516 11.11 -8.30 -3.22
CA LEU A 516 12.31 -8.30 -2.40
C LEU A 516 13.48 -9.09 -3.02
N GLY A 517 13.29 -9.68 -4.21
CA GLY A 517 14.31 -10.52 -4.86
C GLY A 517 14.61 -11.82 -4.10
N MET A 518 13.71 -12.27 -3.21
CA MET A 518 13.86 -13.52 -2.47
C MET A 518 13.51 -14.74 -3.33
N LEU A 519 12.61 -14.59 -4.31
CA LEU A 519 12.30 -15.58 -5.33
C LEU A 519 12.09 -14.87 -6.68
N GLU A 520 12.78 -15.31 -7.73
CA GLU A 520 12.63 -14.73 -9.07
C GLU A 520 11.34 -15.17 -9.77
N ASN A 521 10.92 -16.42 -9.58
CA ASN A 521 9.72 -16.98 -10.21
C ASN A 521 8.98 -17.93 -9.24
N PRO A 522 8.00 -17.42 -8.48
CA PRO A 522 7.15 -18.23 -7.61
C PRO A 522 6.37 -19.33 -8.35
N GLU A 523 5.94 -19.08 -9.59
CA GLU A 523 5.14 -20.04 -10.38
C GLU A 523 5.93 -21.30 -10.72
N ALA A 524 7.21 -21.14 -11.06
CA ALA A 524 8.13 -22.26 -11.27
C ALA A 524 8.31 -23.13 -10.00
N MET A 525 8.04 -22.56 -8.83
CA MET A 525 8.10 -23.22 -7.53
C MET A 525 6.73 -23.65 -6.99
N GLY A 526 5.72 -23.68 -7.86
CA GLY A 526 4.39 -24.22 -7.57
C GLY A 526 3.34 -23.23 -7.08
N PHE A 527 3.63 -21.93 -7.11
CA PHE A 527 2.60 -20.91 -6.92
C PHE A 527 1.61 -20.95 -8.10
N VAL A 528 0.32 -20.97 -7.80
CA VAL A 528 -0.75 -20.80 -8.80
C VAL A 528 -1.57 -19.59 -8.39
N PRO A 529 -1.55 -18.49 -9.18
CA PRO A 529 -2.32 -17.29 -8.86
C PRO A 529 -3.82 -17.60 -8.90
N ASP A 530 -4.54 -17.09 -7.90
CA ASP A 530 -5.99 -17.14 -7.82
C ASP A 530 -6.53 -15.72 -8.03
N GLU A 531 -7.21 -15.50 -9.17
CA GLU A 531 -7.79 -14.20 -9.52
C GLU A 531 -8.90 -13.75 -8.55
N LYS A 532 -9.43 -14.66 -7.71
CA LYS A 532 -10.54 -14.40 -6.78
C LYS A 532 -10.11 -14.47 -5.31
N GLU A 533 -8.81 -14.43 -5.02
CA GLU A 533 -8.32 -14.48 -3.65
C GLU A 533 -8.72 -13.20 -2.88
N GLU A 534 -9.61 -13.36 -1.89
CA GLU A 534 -9.97 -12.28 -0.97
C GLU A 534 -8.91 -12.13 0.13
N ALA A 535 -8.52 -10.90 0.44
CA ALA A 535 -7.58 -10.64 1.52
C ALA A 535 -8.20 -10.98 2.89
N PRO A 536 -7.50 -11.73 3.77
CA PRO A 536 -7.92 -11.93 5.16
C PRO A 536 -8.15 -10.59 5.87
N ASP A 537 -7.34 -9.60 5.51
CA ASP A 537 -7.45 -8.23 5.99
C ASP A 537 -7.34 -7.26 4.80
N ALA A 538 -8.46 -6.62 4.45
CA ALA A 538 -8.52 -5.66 3.35
C ALA A 538 -7.65 -4.40 3.58
N TRP A 539 -7.23 -4.14 4.82
CA TRP A 539 -6.40 -2.98 5.17
C TRP A 539 -4.91 -3.23 4.90
N ILE A 540 -4.51 -4.48 4.69
CA ILE A 540 -3.12 -4.85 4.41
C ILE A 540 -2.95 -4.99 2.90
N ASN A 541 -2.34 -3.99 2.30
CA ASN A 541 -2.03 -3.96 0.87
C ASN A 541 -0.54 -4.26 0.59
N ASP A 542 -0.20 -4.42 -0.69
CA ASP A 542 1.16 -4.76 -1.12
C ASP A 542 2.20 -3.70 -0.68
N ASP A 543 1.82 -2.42 -0.60
CA ASP A 543 2.75 -1.34 -0.22
C ASP A 543 3.07 -1.35 1.27
N VAL A 544 2.09 -1.66 2.12
CA VAL A 544 2.30 -1.90 3.56
C VAL A 544 3.32 -3.03 3.75
N LEU A 545 3.14 -4.15 3.02
CA LEU A 545 3.99 -5.33 3.16
C LEU A 545 5.44 -5.10 2.74
N LYS A 546 5.71 -4.13 1.85
CA LYS A 546 7.07 -3.70 1.51
C LYS A 546 7.80 -2.99 2.67
N GLY A 547 7.10 -2.68 3.76
CA GLY A 547 7.70 -2.02 4.94
C GLY A 547 8.02 -0.55 4.68
N THR A 548 7.24 0.12 3.84
CA THR A 548 7.43 1.55 3.49
C THR A 548 7.09 2.51 4.63
N GLY A 549 6.43 2.02 5.68
CA GLY A 549 5.87 2.83 6.77
C GLY A 549 4.49 3.42 6.45
N ASN A 550 3.88 3.00 5.33
CA ASN A 550 2.50 3.35 5.01
C ASN A 550 1.54 2.73 6.05
N SER A 551 0.53 3.51 6.44
CA SER A 551 -0.51 3.03 7.34
C SER A 551 -1.40 1.99 6.67
N ILE A 552 -1.77 0.96 7.43
CA ILE A 552 -2.82 0.02 7.03
C ILE A 552 -4.20 0.67 7.08
N ILE A 553 -4.39 1.71 7.88
CA ILE A 553 -5.68 2.37 8.04
C ILE A 553 -5.96 3.18 6.78
N PRO A 554 -7.09 2.93 6.07
CA PRO A 554 -7.44 3.69 4.88
C PRO A 554 -7.57 5.19 5.16
N LYS A 555 -7.18 6.03 4.20
CA LYS A 555 -7.14 7.50 4.37
C LYS A 555 -8.52 8.15 4.56
N ASP A 556 -9.58 7.45 4.20
CA ASP A 556 -10.97 7.86 4.33
C ASP A 556 -11.57 7.53 5.71
N VAL A 557 -10.90 6.68 6.51
CA VAL A 557 -11.34 6.34 7.87
C VAL A 557 -10.87 7.42 8.85
N GLY A 558 -11.82 8.19 9.38
CA GLY A 558 -11.59 9.17 10.44
C GLY A 558 -11.63 8.54 11.85
N PRO A 559 -11.30 9.29 12.92
CA PRO A 559 -11.30 8.78 14.30
C PRO A 559 -12.66 8.29 14.79
N ASP A 560 -13.75 8.95 14.36
CA ASP A 560 -15.11 8.58 14.72
C ASP A 560 -15.53 7.29 13.99
N GLU A 561 -15.26 7.20 12.69
CA GLU A 561 -15.50 5.98 11.92
C GLU A 561 -14.70 4.80 12.44
N PHE A 562 -13.43 5.03 12.82
CA PHE A 562 -12.59 4.04 13.46
C PHE A 562 -13.21 3.53 14.77
N SER A 563 -13.72 4.45 15.60
CA SER A 563 -14.37 4.12 16.87
C SER A 563 -15.64 3.31 16.67
N VAL A 564 -16.48 3.67 15.70
CA VAL A 564 -17.70 2.92 15.34
C VAL A 564 -17.34 1.53 14.83
N ALA A 565 -16.40 1.43 13.89
CA ALA A 565 -15.97 0.15 13.32
C ALA A 565 -15.38 -0.79 14.38
N TYR A 566 -14.64 -0.25 15.36
CA TYR A 566 -14.18 -1.03 16.50
C TYR A 566 -15.34 -1.58 17.34
N GLN A 567 -16.34 -0.74 17.67
CA GLN A 567 -17.49 -1.19 18.47
C GLN A 567 -18.29 -2.27 17.73
N ASP A 568 -18.48 -2.13 16.42
CA ASP A 568 -19.13 -3.13 15.58
C ASP A 568 -18.35 -4.45 15.59
N ALA A 569 -17.03 -4.40 15.43
CA ALA A 569 -16.16 -5.57 15.48
C ALA A 569 -16.21 -6.27 16.85
N ARG A 570 -16.16 -5.48 17.93
CA ARG A 570 -16.26 -5.97 19.31
C ARG A 570 -17.63 -6.61 19.56
N GLN A 571 -18.71 -5.98 19.10
CA GLN A 571 -20.07 -6.50 19.25
C GLN A 571 -20.24 -7.81 18.48
N LYS A 572 -19.75 -7.90 17.22
CA LYS A 572 -19.73 -9.15 16.45
C LYS A 572 -18.98 -10.25 17.20
N TYR A 573 -17.79 -9.95 17.71
CA TYR A 573 -16.98 -10.89 18.48
C TYR A 573 -17.71 -11.37 19.75
N GLN A 574 -18.29 -10.46 20.53
CA GLN A 574 -19.07 -10.79 21.72
C GLN A 574 -20.34 -11.58 21.38
N SER A 575 -21.00 -11.26 20.26
CA SER A 575 -22.20 -11.97 19.79
C SER A 575 -21.90 -13.44 19.49
N PHE A 576 -20.69 -13.77 19.02
CA PHE A 576 -20.28 -15.16 18.83
C PHE A 576 -20.24 -15.94 20.16
N PHE A 577 -19.69 -15.35 21.23
CA PHE A 577 -19.73 -15.98 22.56
C PHE A 577 -21.15 -16.08 23.10
N ALA A 578 -21.98 -15.05 22.88
CA ALA A 578 -23.39 -15.10 23.24
C ALA A 578 -24.11 -16.22 22.48
N LYS A 579 -23.83 -16.43 21.19
CA LYS A 579 -24.36 -17.56 20.40
C LYS A 579 -23.90 -18.90 20.95
N LEU A 580 -22.62 -19.06 21.28
CA LEU A 580 -22.12 -20.30 21.89
C LEU A 580 -22.79 -20.61 23.23
N ARG A 581 -23.05 -19.59 24.05
CA ARG A 581 -23.77 -19.74 25.34
C ARG A 581 -25.27 -20.00 25.14
N ASN A 582 -25.87 -19.37 24.12
CA ASN A 582 -27.30 -19.44 23.80
C ASN A 582 -27.66 -20.62 22.90
N HIS A 583 -26.67 -21.37 22.40
CA HIS A 583 -26.85 -22.72 21.87
C HIS A 583 -27.29 -23.64 23.02
N GLY A 584 -28.53 -23.41 23.46
CA GLY A 584 -29.25 -24.20 24.43
C GLY A 584 -29.53 -25.56 23.82
N PHE A 585 -28.70 -26.52 24.16
CA PHE A 585 -28.95 -27.92 23.94
C PHE A 585 -29.13 -28.59 25.30
N ALA A 586 -29.97 -29.62 25.37
CA ALA A 586 -30.33 -30.27 26.61
C ALA A 586 -29.06 -30.64 27.41
N ALA A 587 -29.07 -30.45 28.73
CA ALA A 587 -27.91 -30.62 29.61
C ALA A 587 -27.26 -32.04 29.57
N ASN A 588 -27.87 -32.98 28.84
CA ASN A 588 -27.50 -34.38 28.72
C ASN A 588 -26.92 -34.78 27.35
N GLU A 589 -26.66 -33.85 26.41
CA GLU A 589 -25.97 -34.19 25.16
C GLU A 589 -24.45 -34.29 25.37
N GLU A 590 -23.95 -35.53 25.45
CA GLU A 590 -22.53 -35.88 25.60
C GLU A 590 -21.65 -35.29 24.49
N TYR A 591 -22.20 -35.14 23.28
CA TYR A 591 -21.48 -34.72 22.06
C TYR A 591 -21.76 -33.28 21.63
N ASN A 592 -21.77 -32.35 22.58
CA ASN A 592 -21.99 -30.92 22.31
C ASN A 592 -20.67 -30.16 22.06
N PRO A 593 -20.42 -29.69 20.81
CA PRO A 593 -19.18 -28.99 20.48
C PRO A 593 -19.12 -27.57 21.06
N ALA A 594 -20.25 -26.89 21.27
CA ALA A 594 -20.27 -25.54 21.85
C ALA A 594 -19.79 -25.55 23.30
N LYS A 595 -20.19 -26.55 24.09
CA LYS A 595 -19.74 -26.75 25.48
C LYS A 595 -18.23 -27.01 25.55
N LEU A 596 -17.70 -27.80 24.61
CA LEU A 596 -16.27 -28.05 24.48
C LEU A 596 -15.51 -26.76 24.14
N LEU A 597 -15.95 -26.01 23.12
CA LEU A 597 -15.29 -24.76 22.74
C LEU A 597 -15.35 -23.71 23.87
N LEU A 598 -16.47 -23.61 24.60
CA LEU A 598 -16.58 -22.74 25.78
C LEU A 598 -15.59 -23.12 26.88
N SER A 599 -15.45 -24.41 27.20
CA SER A 599 -14.47 -24.84 28.23
C SER A 599 -13.02 -24.61 27.78
N CYS A 600 -12.75 -24.67 26.47
CA CYS A 600 -11.46 -24.28 25.90
C CYS A 600 -11.15 -22.79 26.16
N PHE A 601 -12.14 -21.91 25.95
CA PHE A 601 -12.01 -20.49 26.24
C PHE A 601 -11.88 -20.19 27.74
N GLU A 602 -12.57 -20.93 28.61
CA GLU A 602 -12.44 -20.83 30.07
C GLU A 602 -11.02 -21.18 30.57
N GLN A 603 -10.35 -22.11 29.88
CA GLN A 603 -8.93 -22.43 30.09
C GLN A 603 -7.97 -21.38 29.49
N GLY A 604 -8.52 -20.32 28.91
CA GLY A 604 -7.76 -19.23 28.33
C GLY A 604 -7.17 -19.55 26.96
N ILE A 605 -7.70 -20.53 26.21
CA ILE A 605 -7.23 -20.84 24.85
C ILE A 605 -8.18 -20.17 23.86
N PHE A 606 -7.81 -18.99 23.36
CA PHE A 606 -8.66 -18.23 22.44
C PHE A 606 -8.29 -18.44 20.97
N ASP A 607 -7.10 -18.97 20.68
CA ASP A 607 -6.64 -19.16 19.31
C ASP A 607 -6.59 -20.65 18.91
N PHE A 608 -7.55 -21.05 18.08
CA PHE A 608 -7.68 -22.40 17.53
C PHE A 608 -6.54 -22.83 16.60
N GLY A 609 -5.67 -21.91 16.14
CA GLY A 609 -4.49 -22.29 15.38
C GLY A 609 -3.30 -22.73 16.25
N THR A 610 -3.37 -22.58 17.57
CA THR A 610 -2.24 -22.87 18.47
C THR A 610 -1.99 -24.35 18.70
N PRO A 611 -0.75 -24.77 19.04
CA PRO A 611 -0.49 -26.11 19.55
C PRO A 611 -1.24 -26.42 20.85
N ALA A 612 -1.51 -25.39 21.67
CA ALA A 612 -2.27 -25.53 22.92
C ALA A 612 -3.69 -26.02 22.65
N PHE A 613 -4.41 -25.40 21.69
CA PHE A 613 -5.74 -25.87 21.28
C PHE A 613 -5.74 -27.33 20.81
N ARG A 614 -4.80 -27.69 19.93
CA ARG A 614 -4.70 -29.07 19.44
C ARG A 614 -4.32 -30.07 20.50
N HIS A 615 -3.54 -29.65 21.50
CA HIS A 615 -3.21 -30.50 22.63
C HIS A 615 -4.43 -30.70 23.53
N TRP A 616 -5.18 -29.63 23.79
CA TRP A 616 -6.42 -29.66 24.56
C TRP A 616 -7.49 -30.55 23.89
N LEU A 617 -7.60 -30.52 22.56
CA LEU A 617 -8.51 -31.40 21.82
C LEU A 617 -8.22 -32.89 22.04
N LYS A 618 -6.95 -33.27 22.31
CA LYS A 618 -6.57 -34.67 22.57
C LYS A 618 -7.13 -35.09 23.93
N GLY A 619 -8.21 -35.88 23.91
CA GLY A 619 -9.00 -36.21 25.09
C GLY A 619 -10.46 -35.73 25.01
N THR A 620 -10.88 -35.26 23.84
CA THR A 620 -12.28 -34.93 23.54
C THR A 620 -12.80 -35.83 22.42
N TYR A 621 -14.11 -36.11 22.40
CA TYR A 621 -14.73 -36.91 21.34
C TYR A 621 -14.48 -36.34 19.93
N LEU A 622 -14.33 -35.01 19.83
CA LEU A 622 -14.02 -34.32 18.58
C LEU A 622 -12.69 -34.77 17.97
N HIS A 623 -11.70 -35.12 18.79
CA HIS A 623 -10.44 -35.66 18.30
C HIS A 623 -10.59 -37.10 17.85
N ASP A 624 -11.29 -37.92 18.65
CA ASP A 624 -11.50 -39.34 18.37
C ASP A 624 -12.29 -39.54 17.07
N GLU A 625 -13.41 -38.83 16.92
CA GLU A 625 -14.21 -38.81 15.69
C GLU A 625 -13.39 -38.29 14.50
N LEU A 626 -12.55 -37.26 14.70
CA LEU A 626 -11.70 -36.75 13.63
C LEU A 626 -10.65 -37.79 13.19
N GLU A 627 -10.05 -38.54 14.12
CA GLU A 627 -9.14 -39.64 13.78
C GLU A 627 -9.86 -40.77 13.05
N GLU A 628 -11.10 -41.08 13.46
CA GLU A 628 -11.94 -42.06 12.77
C GLU A 628 -12.25 -41.63 11.33
N VAL A 629 -12.76 -40.40 11.13
CA VAL A 629 -13.04 -39.83 9.80
C VAL A 629 -11.79 -39.90 8.93
N ILE A 630 -10.62 -39.50 9.45
CA ILE A 630 -9.35 -39.54 8.73
C ILE A 630 -8.93 -40.98 8.40
N SER A 631 -9.05 -41.91 9.35
CA SER A 631 -8.70 -43.31 9.15
C SER A 631 -9.56 -43.94 8.04
N ASN A 632 -10.87 -43.71 8.10
CA ASN A 632 -11.83 -44.28 7.17
C ASN A 632 -11.73 -43.65 5.79
N CYS A 633 -11.61 -42.31 5.69
CA CYS A 633 -11.48 -41.65 4.38
C CYS A 633 -10.13 -41.95 3.70
N THR A 634 -9.10 -42.32 4.46
CA THR A 634 -7.78 -42.67 3.90
C THR A 634 -7.63 -44.15 3.61
N ALA A 635 -8.51 -45.02 4.11
CA ALA A 635 -8.39 -46.48 3.98
C ALA A 635 -8.23 -46.93 2.53
N GLU A 636 -9.09 -46.42 1.63
CA GLU A 636 -9.08 -46.73 0.19
C GLU A 636 -8.06 -45.91 -0.60
N LEU A 637 -7.51 -44.85 0.01
CA LEU A 637 -6.55 -43.94 -0.64
C LEU A 637 -5.10 -44.23 -0.26
N LYS A 638 -4.82 -45.23 0.60
CA LYS A 638 -3.48 -45.47 1.17
C LYS A 638 -2.39 -45.60 0.12
N GLU A 639 -2.63 -46.39 -0.92
CA GLU A 639 -1.66 -46.64 -1.98
C GLU A 639 -1.44 -45.38 -2.82
N THR A 640 -2.52 -44.75 -3.28
CA THR A 640 -2.50 -43.49 -4.03
C THR A 640 -1.76 -42.39 -3.28
N LEU A 641 -2.03 -42.21 -1.98
CA LEU A 641 -1.37 -41.20 -1.15
C LEU A 641 0.12 -41.53 -0.95
N ALA A 642 0.49 -42.80 -0.92
CA ALA A 642 1.87 -43.22 -0.74
C ALA A 642 2.72 -43.09 -2.00
N GLU A 643 2.13 -43.17 -3.18
CA GLU A 643 2.78 -42.84 -4.46
C GLU A 643 3.15 -41.36 -4.54
N HIS A 644 2.30 -40.49 -3.99
CA HIS A 644 2.51 -39.04 -3.99
C HIS A 644 3.47 -38.56 -2.88
N ALA A 645 3.87 -39.44 -1.95
CA ALA A 645 4.70 -39.06 -0.81
C ALA A 645 6.20 -39.07 -1.15
N LYS A 646 6.88 -37.96 -0.84
CA LYS A 646 8.34 -37.82 -0.99
C LYS A 646 9.02 -38.02 0.37
N GLY A 647 9.86 -39.05 0.48
CA GLY A 647 10.61 -39.34 1.71
C GLY A 647 9.71 -39.58 2.94
N SER A 648 8.61 -40.34 2.75
CA SER A 648 7.60 -40.64 3.79
C SER A 648 6.84 -39.43 4.33
N LYS A 649 6.84 -38.31 3.59
CA LYS A 649 6.07 -37.10 3.90
C LYS A 649 5.14 -36.77 2.73
N LEU A 650 3.94 -36.34 3.07
CA LEU A 650 2.92 -35.92 2.11
C LEU A 650 2.31 -34.60 2.56
N ALA A 651 2.14 -33.66 1.65
CA ALA A 651 1.31 -32.47 1.87
C ALA A 651 -0.03 -32.67 1.18
N LEU A 652 -1.15 -32.38 1.86
CA LEU A 652 -2.49 -32.44 1.29
C LEU A 652 -3.21 -31.11 1.48
N PHE A 653 -3.80 -30.61 0.39
CA PHE A 653 -4.59 -29.38 0.40
C PHE A 653 -6.06 -29.65 0.76
N LEU A 654 -6.61 -28.80 1.62
CA LEU A 654 -8.01 -28.78 2.01
C LEU A 654 -8.71 -27.55 1.41
N PRO A 655 -9.91 -27.71 0.82
CA PRO A 655 -10.74 -26.59 0.40
C PRO A 655 -11.31 -25.84 1.62
N GLN A 656 -11.77 -24.60 1.40
CA GLN A 656 -12.29 -23.71 2.46
C GLN A 656 -13.37 -24.35 3.36
N PRO A 657 -14.35 -25.12 2.86
CA PRO A 657 -15.35 -25.77 3.71
C PRO A 657 -14.77 -26.80 4.70
N LEU A 658 -13.56 -27.31 4.44
CA LEU A 658 -12.86 -28.26 5.31
C LEU A 658 -11.80 -27.60 6.20
N ALA A 659 -11.74 -26.26 6.24
CA ALA A 659 -10.72 -25.54 7.01
C ALA A 659 -10.75 -25.87 8.51
N GLY A 660 -11.91 -26.21 9.08
CA GLY A 660 -12.03 -26.65 10.48
C GLY A 660 -11.10 -27.82 10.82
N ILE A 661 -10.96 -28.80 9.91
CA ILE A 661 -10.06 -29.95 10.09
C ILE A 661 -8.63 -29.49 10.28
N PHE A 662 -8.18 -28.51 9.50
CA PHE A 662 -6.81 -27.99 9.58
C PHE A 662 -6.49 -27.37 10.95
N TYR A 663 -7.46 -26.68 11.58
CA TYR A 663 -7.28 -26.09 12.90
C TYR A 663 -7.20 -27.19 13.98
N MET A 664 -8.04 -28.21 13.87
CA MET A 664 -8.12 -29.34 14.80
C MET A 664 -6.94 -30.31 14.66
N THR A 665 -6.49 -30.58 13.44
CA THR A 665 -5.30 -31.39 13.15
C THR A 665 -4.51 -30.84 11.98
N ARG A 666 -3.24 -30.50 12.23
CA ARG A 666 -2.32 -30.05 11.18
C ARG A 666 -1.55 -31.20 10.54
N ARG A 667 -1.39 -32.29 11.29
CA ARG A 667 -0.56 -33.43 10.91
C ARG A 667 -1.14 -34.69 11.50
N PHE A 668 -1.18 -35.72 10.69
CA PHE A 668 -1.55 -37.06 11.13
C PHE A 668 -0.65 -38.07 10.42
N ASN A 669 -0.76 -39.33 10.82
CA ASN A 669 0.04 -40.39 10.23
C ASN A 669 -0.86 -41.43 9.61
N ILE A 670 -0.51 -41.86 8.40
CA ILE A 670 -1.13 -43.01 7.74
C ILE A 670 -0.12 -44.15 7.76
N ARG A 671 -0.58 -45.35 8.11
CA ARG A 671 0.24 -46.57 7.97
C ARG A 671 -0.03 -47.17 6.60
N VAL A 672 1.02 -47.28 5.77
CA VAL A 672 0.95 -47.91 4.45
C VAL A 672 1.98 -49.02 4.41
N ALA A 673 1.53 -50.28 4.38
CA ALA A 673 2.38 -51.46 4.56
C ALA A 673 3.29 -51.34 5.81
N ASN A 674 4.61 -51.46 5.64
CA ASN A 674 5.61 -51.37 6.71
C ASN A 674 6.16 -49.95 6.95
N ARG A 675 5.60 -48.91 6.31
CA ARG A 675 6.07 -47.52 6.46
C ARG A 675 4.99 -46.61 7.06
N LYS A 676 5.44 -45.65 7.86
CA LYS A 676 4.61 -44.58 8.43
C LYS A 676 4.75 -43.34 7.56
N LEU A 677 3.65 -42.90 6.98
CA LEU A 677 3.56 -41.72 6.13
C LEU A 677 3.06 -40.54 6.95
N LYS A 678 3.87 -39.49 7.04
CA LYS A 678 3.53 -38.25 7.76
C LYS A 678 2.78 -37.32 6.82
N VAL A 679 1.49 -37.13 7.07
CA VAL A 679 0.64 -36.20 6.29
C VAL A 679 0.64 -34.84 6.96
N HIS A 680 0.82 -33.80 6.15
CA HIS A 680 0.72 -32.40 6.52
C HIS A 680 -0.46 -31.79 5.79
N LEU A 681 -1.39 -31.19 6.53
CA LEU A 681 -2.53 -30.50 5.95
C LEU A 681 -2.20 -29.04 5.68
N LEU A 682 -2.61 -28.56 4.51
CA LEU A 682 -2.49 -27.19 4.05
C LEU A 682 -3.86 -26.68 3.60
N LEU A 683 -4.12 -25.38 3.74
CA LEU A 683 -5.37 -24.77 3.26
C LEU A 683 -5.21 -24.33 1.81
N HIS A 684 -6.29 -24.43 1.03
CA HIS A 684 -6.38 -23.97 -0.36
C HIS A 684 -7.68 -23.18 -0.56
N PRO A 685 -7.69 -22.10 -1.35
CA PRO A 685 -8.87 -21.24 -1.57
C PRO A 685 -10.02 -21.91 -2.35
N ALA A 686 -9.89 -23.19 -2.67
CA ALA A 686 -10.91 -23.94 -3.39
C ALA A 686 -12.22 -23.93 -2.59
N LYS A 687 -13.32 -23.53 -3.23
CA LYS A 687 -14.66 -23.54 -2.61
C LYS A 687 -15.26 -24.94 -2.63
N LYS A 688 -14.76 -25.82 -3.49
CA LYS A 688 -15.23 -27.20 -3.63
C LYS A 688 -14.06 -28.18 -3.79
N PRO A 689 -14.19 -29.44 -3.30
CA PRO A 689 -13.17 -30.47 -3.53
C PRO A 689 -12.81 -30.68 -5.01
N SER A 690 -13.76 -30.49 -5.93
CA SER A 690 -13.57 -30.67 -7.38
C SER A 690 -12.60 -29.68 -8.03
N GLU A 691 -12.30 -28.57 -7.36
CA GLU A 691 -11.35 -27.54 -7.84
C GLU A 691 -9.90 -27.89 -7.53
N LEU A 692 -9.66 -28.94 -6.72
CA LEU A 692 -8.33 -29.50 -6.45
C LEU A 692 -7.97 -30.57 -7.49
N PHE A 693 -6.68 -30.94 -7.55
CA PHE A 693 -6.15 -31.94 -8.47
C PHE A 693 -5.48 -33.12 -7.76
N GLY A 694 -5.46 -34.29 -8.41
CA GLY A 694 -4.77 -35.50 -7.94
C GLY A 694 -5.17 -35.95 -6.53
N ALA A 695 -4.18 -36.40 -5.75
CA ALA A 695 -4.35 -36.88 -4.38
C ALA A 695 -5.08 -35.89 -3.44
N HIS A 696 -4.96 -34.58 -3.66
CA HIS A 696 -5.64 -33.56 -2.87
C HIS A 696 -7.16 -33.60 -3.07
N ARG A 697 -7.59 -33.70 -4.34
CA ARG A 697 -9.00 -33.81 -4.73
C ARG A 697 -9.63 -35.06 -4.15
N ASP A 698 -8.94 -36.17 -4.29
CA ASP A 698 -9.48 -37.48 -3.95
C ASP A 698 -9.62 -37.59 -2.41
N PHE A 699 -8.62 -37.10 -1.65
CA PHE A 699 -8.73 -36.96 -0.20
C PHE A 699 -9.86 -36.01 0.22
N ALA A 700 -9.95 -34.80 -0.35
CA ALA A 700 -10.99 -33.84 0.02
C ALA A 700 -12.40 -34.33 -0.32
N LYS A 701 -12.57 -35.08 -1.42
CA LYS A 701 -13.85 -35.72 -1.78
C LYS A 701 -14.21 -36.82 -0.79
N ALA A 702 -13.26 -37.69 -0.44
CA ALA A 702 -13.49 -38.77 0.53
C ALA A 702 -13.89 -38.22 1.90
N VAL A 703 -13.15 -37.23 2.42
CA VAL A 703 -13.48 -36.53 3.67
C VAL A 703 -14.87 -35.90 3.59
N SER A 704 -15.17 -35.17 2.51
CA SER A 704 -16.48 -34.51 2.35
C SER A 704 -17.64 -35.50 2.27
N ALA A 705 -17.44 -36.65 1.62
CA ALA A 705 -18.44 -37.70 1.53
C ALA A 705 -18.70 -38.32 2.90
N TYR A 706 -17.63 -38.61 3.65
CA TYR A 706 -17.72 -39.23 4.97
C TYR A 706 -18.39 -38.31 6.00
N LEU A 707 -18.07 -37.01 5.98
CA LEU A 707 -18.72 -36.00 6.83
C LEU A 707 -20.20 -35.79 6.47
N LYS A 708 -20.60 -35.94 5.20
CA LYS A 708 -21.99 -35.81 4.76
C LYS A 708 -22.83 -37.07 5.01
N GLY A 709 -22.18 -38.23 5.05
CA GLY A 709 -22.85 -39.53 5.15
C GLY A 709 -23.17 -39.98 6.57
N GLY A 710 -22.60 -39.36 7.61
CA GLY A 710 -22.87 -39.76 9.00
C GLY A 710 -24.07 -39.04 9.61
N THR A 711 -24.95 -39.84 10.21
CA THR A 711 -26.06 -39.37 11.06
C THR A 711 -25.76 -39.50 12.55
N GLU A 712 -24.59 -40.03 12.90
CA GLU A 712 -24.09 -40.18 14.28
C GLU A 712 -23.90 -38.81 14.93
N ALA A 713 -24.22 -38.72 16.23
CA ALA A 713 -24.20 -37.46 16.98
C ALA A 713 -22.78 -36.89 17.09
N GLU A 714 -21.78 -37.75 17.21
CA GLU A 714 -20.36 -37.44 17.21
C GLU A 714 -19.95 -36.74 15.91
N ARG A 715 -20.33 -37.30 14.76
CA ARG A 715 -20.01 -36.75 13.44
C ARG A 715 -20.74 -35.43 13.17
N GLN A 716 -22.00 -35.32 13.58
CA GLN A 716 -22.75 -34.06 13.50
C GLN A 716 -22.09 -32.99 14.38
N GLY A 717 -21.67 -33.35 15.60
CA GLY A 717 -20.92 -32.50 16.50
C GLY A 717 -19.59 -32.03 15.90
N LEU A 718 -18.84 -32.92 15.22
CA LEU A 718 -17.61 -32.57 14.51
C LEU A 718 -17.87 -31.57 13.37
N VAL A 719 -18.87 -31.82 12.53
CA VAL A 719 -19.23 -30.91 11.43
C VAL A 719 -19.63 -29.54 11.97
N GLN A 720 -20.41 -29.51 13.05
CA GLN A 720 -20.82 -28.28 13.70
C GLN A 720 -19.62 -27.55 14.34
N ALA A 721 -18.70 -28.26 14.99
CA ALA A 721 -17.46 -27.67 15.52
C ALA A 721 -16.63 -27.03 14.40
N MET A 722 -16.51 -27.69 13.25
CA MET A 722 -15.82 -27.13 12.08
C MET A 722 -16.43 -25.82 11.61
N GLN A 723 -17.76 -25.72 11.60
CA GLN A 723 -18.49 -24.50 11.25
C GLN A 723 -18.28 -23.39 12.28
N MET A 724 -18.37 -23.71 13.58
CA MET A 724 -18.13 -22.76 14.68
C MET A 724 -16.72 -22.20 14.66
N ILE A 725 -15.70 -23.06 14.43
CA ILE A 725 -14.31 -22.63 14.29
C ILE A 725 -14.16 -21.69 13.10
N ALA A 726 -14.79 -21.99 11.96
CA ALA A 726 -14.74 -21.12 10.79
C ALA A 726 -15.42 -19.76 11.02
N GLU A 727 -16.59 -19.74 11.68
CA GLU A 727 -17.28 -18.51 12.09
C GLU A 727 -16.42 -17.68 13.05
N TYR A 728 -15.81 -18.32 14.05
CA TYR A 728 -14.90 -17.68 15.00
C TYR A 728 -13.73 -17.01 14.29
N GLN A 729 -13.02 -17.74 13.41
CA GLN A 729 -11.86 -17.20 12.71
C GLN A 729 -12.24 -15.95 11.90
N LYS A 730 -13.38 -15.98 11.20
CA LYS A 730 -13.87 -14.83 10.43
C LYS A 730 -14.26 -13.63 11.32
N GLY A 731 -14.92 -13.88 12.45
CA GLY A 731 -15.37 -12.82 13.36
C GLY A 731 -14.27 -12.24 14.25
N ALA A 732 -13.28 -13.05 14.62
CA ALA A 732 -12.20 -12.64 15.51
C ALA A 732 -11.12 -11.80 14.82
N GLU A 733 -10.83 -12.05 13.53
CA GLU A 733 -9.76 -11.35 12.81
C GLU A 733 -9.93 -9.82 12.80
N GLU A 734 -11.16 -9.35 12.55
CA GLU A 734 -11.49 -7.92 12.52
C GLU A 734 -11.27 -7.27 13.90
N TYR A 735 -11.77 -7.91 14.96
CA TYR A 735 -11.59 -7.42 16.33
C TYR A 735 -10.11 -7.44 16.78
N LEU A 736 -9.39 -8.51 16.45
CA LEU A 736 -7.96 -8.66 16.77
C LEU A 736 -7.10 -7.61 16.06
N ARG A 737 -7.46 -7.19 14.84
CA ARG A 737 -6.79 -6.08 14.16
C ARG A 737 -6.90 -4.79 14.96
N PHE A 738 -8.11 -4.41 15.38
CA PHE A 738 -8.32 -3.21 16.19
C PHE A 738 -7.61 -3.29 17.54
N LEU A 739 -7.70 -4.44 18.23
CA LEU A 739 -6.99 -4.64 19.50
C LEU A 739 -5.48 -4.50 19.33
N GLY A 740 -4.94 -5.03 18.22
CA GLY A 740 -3.54 -4.82 17.85
C GLY A 740 -3.19 -3.35 17.62
N LEU A 741 -4.02 -2.59 16.90
CA LEU A 741 -3.81 -1.15 16.72
C LEU A 741 -3.82 -0.40 18.06
N PHE A 742 -4.78 -0.67 18.94
CA PHE A 742 -4.81 -0.09 20.28
C PHE A 742 -3.59 -0.48 21.11
N LEU A 743 -3.07 -1.70 20.94
CA LEU A 743 -1.85 -2.11 21.60
C LEU A 743 -0.64 -1.28 21.15
N PHE A 744 -0.45 -1.07 19.84
CA PHE A 744 0.63 -0.20 19.35
C PHE A 744 0.48 1.23 19.87
N ASP A 745 -0.74 1.76 19.89
CA ASP A 745 -1.04 3.09 20.44
C ASP A 745 -0.63 3.22 21.92
N ARG A 746 -1.04 2.25 22.76
CA ARG A 746 -0.68 2.22 24.19
C ARG A 746 0.80 1.93 24.41
N PHE A 747 1.40 1.08 23.58
CA PHE A 747 2.81 0.74 23.62
C PHE A 747 3.70 1.95 23.34
N LEU A 748 3.44 2.66 22.23
CA LEU A 748 4.20 3.85 21.88
C LEU A 748 4.09 4.89 23.00
N HIS A 749 2.90 5.06 23.59
CA HIS A 749 2.74 5.96 24.73
C HIS A 749 3.61 5.57 25.93
N ALA A 750 3.55 4.30 26.34
CA ALA A 750 4.34 3.80 27.47
C ALA A 750 5.85 3.91 27.19
N TYR A 751 6.27 3.58 25.98
CA TYR A 751 7.65 3.72 25.52
C TYR A 751 8.13 5.17 25.58
N HIS A 752 7.35 6.12 25.06
CA HIS A 752 7.69 7.54 25.11
C HIS A 752 7.79 8.06 26.54
N ARG A 753 6.89 7.67 27.45
CA ARG A 753 7.01 8.04 28.87
C ARG A 753 8.25 7.46 29.54
N LEU A 754 8.63 6.22 29.20
CA LEU A 754 9.88 5.62 29.67
C LEU A 754 11.11 6.37 29.13
N ARG A 755 11.05 6.84 27.87
CA ARG A 755 12.14 7.65 27.29
C ARG A 755 12.23 9.03 27.91
N GLU A 756 11.10 9.70 28.14
CA GLU A 756 11.09 11.01 28.81
C GLU A 756 11.68 10.94 30.22
N SER A 757 11.42 9.86 30.96
CA SER A 757 11.98 9.68 32.31
C SER A 757 13.47 9.31 32.29
N SER A 758 13.98 8.73 31.20
CA SER A 758 15.36 8.28 31.07
C SER A 758 16.27 9.25 30.31
N SER A 759 15.74 10.06 29.39
CA SER A 759 16.53 10.96 28.55
C SER A 759 16.57 12.36 29.14
N MET A 760 17.67 12.70 29.84
CA MET A 760 18.06 14.09 30.06
C MET A 760 18.67 14.74 28.79
N ASN A 761 18.77 14.05 27.66
CA ASN A 761 19.74 14.40 26.61
C ASN A 761 19.13 15.06 25.37
N SER A 762 18.36 16.13 25.55
CA SER A 762 17.97 16.98 24.42
C SER A 762 19.21 17.65 23.79
N PRO A 763 19.13 18.16 22.54
CA PRO A 763 20.28 18.79 21.86
C PRO A 763 20.96 19.92 22.65
N SER A 764 20.26 20.59 23.56
CA SER A 764 20.84 21.62 24.45
C SER A 764 21.85 21.07 25.47
N HIS A 765 21.84 19.75 25.75
CA HIS A 765 22.76 19.09 26.68
C HIS A 765 24.11 18.73 26.04
N ILE A 766 24.19 18.66 24.70
CA ILE A 766 25.41 18.28 23.97
C ILE A 766 26.62 19.09 24.43
N LYS A 767 26.46 20.40 24.65
CA LYS A 767 27.58 21.29 25.00
C LYS A 767 28.05 21.14 26.44
N TYR A 768 27.14 21.03 27.40
CA TYR A 768 27.44 21.20 28.84
C TYR A 768 27.45 19.91 29.65
N TRP A 769 26.78 18.85 29.19
CA TRP A 769 26.60 17.62 29.97
C TRP A 769 27.44 16.45 29.47
N ILE A 770 27.73 16.42 28.16
CA ILE A 770 28.53 15.37 27.56
C ILE A 770 30.00 15.80 27.54
N PRO A 771 30.95 15.01 28.07
CA PRO A 771 32.38 15.32 27.98
C PRO A 771 32.87 15.37 26.53
N ASP A 772 33.77 16.31 26.20
CA ASP A 772 34.23 16.55 24.82
C ASP A 772 34.89 15.31 24.17
N ASN A 773 35.67 14.55 24.93
CA ASN A 773 36.31 13.32 24.47
C ASN A 773 35.30 12.19 24.13
N ARG A 774 34.06 12.28 24.61
CA ARG A 774 32.96 11.35 24.31
C ARG A 774 32.09 11.80 23.14
N LYS A 775 32.37 12.97 22.56
CA LYS A 775 31.71 13.50 21.36
C LYS A 775 32.46 13.09 20.09
N LEU A 776 31.70 12.85 19.02
CA LEU A 776 32.20 12.62 17.66
C LEU A 776 31.33 13.39 16.67
N VAL A 777 31.93 14.30 15.90
CA VAL A 777 31.29 15.02 14.80
C VAL A 777 31.69 14.37 13.49
N ILE A 778 30.71 14.02 12.66
CA ILE A 778 30.89 13.42 11.33
C ILE A 778 30.26 14.34 10.29
N GLY A 779 31.10 14.92 9.43
CA GLY A 779 30.68 15.85 8.38
C GLY A 779 31.15 17.28 8.64
N ASN A 780 30.67 18.22 7.83
CA ASN A 780 31.06 19.63 7.92
C ASN A 780 29.96 20.52 7.36
N LEU A 781 29.81 21.73 7.89
CA LEU A 781 28.99 22.80 7.31
C LEU A 781 29.91 23.91 6.85
N LYS A 782 29.75 24.38 5.60
CA LYS A 782 30.54 25.51 5.09
C LYS A 782 30.36 26.72 6.02
N GLY A 783 31.47 27.20 6.58
CA GLY A 783 31.48 28.36 7.47
C GLY A 783 31.13 28.09 8.94
N LEU A 784 30.78 26.85 9.33
CA LEU A 784 30.41 26.52 10.70
C LEU A 784 31.24 25.34 11.24
N ASN A 785 32.13 25.62 12.19
CA ASN A 785 32.88 24.56 12.89
C ASN A 785 32.12 24.13 14.14
N LEU A 786 31.16 23.21 13.96
CA LEU A 786 30.29 22.75 15.05
C LEU A 786 31.07 22.18 16.24
N ALA A 787 32.18 21.47 15.99
CA ALA A 787 33.04 20.92 17.05
C ALA A 787 33.57 22.02 18.00
N LYS A 788 33.89 23.21 17.48
CA LYS A 788 34.28 24.37 18.32
C LYS A 788 33.10 24.93 19.12
N MET A 789 31.89 24.92 18.57
CA MET A 789 30.69 25.48 19.23
C MET A 789 30.23 24.63 20.41
N ILE A 790 30.34 23.31 20.29
CA ILE A 790 29.90 22.34 21.31
C ILE A 790 30.99 21.97 22.32
N ASN A 791 32.21 22.48 22.15
CA ASN A 791 33.32 22.28 23.08
C ASN A 791 32.99 22.97 24.40
N PHE A 792 33.25 22.30 25.53
CA PHE A 792 33.01 22.87 26.85
C PHE A 792 34.17 23.81 27.22
N VAL A 793 34.03 25.10 26.93
CA VAL A 793 35.00 26.12 27.37
C VAL A 793 34.56 26.66 28.72
N GLN A 794 35.06 26.08 29.81
CA GLN A 794 35.12 26.80 31.09
C GLN A 794 36.27 27.80 31.01
N ASP A 795 35.98 29.05 31.35
CA ASP A 795 36.88 30.20 31.29
C ASP A 795 38.34 29.86 31.66
N SER A 796 39.22 30.13 30.69
CA SER A 796 40.61 30.58 30.86
C SER A 796 41.39 29.99 32.06
N LYS A 797 42.16 28.91 31.81
CA LYS A 797 43.57 28.69 32.25
C LYS A 797 44.01 27.21 32.29
N ARG A 798 43.16 26.24 31.97
CA ARG A 798 43.57 24.83 31.78
C ARG A 798 43.06 24.28 30.45
N GLY A 799 43.85 24.45 29.40
CA GLY A 799 43.57 23.96 28.05
C GLY A 799 43.88 22.47 27.83
N ASP A 800 43.72 21.61 28.85
CA ASP A 800 44.20 20.22 28.83
C ASP A 800 43.07 19.17 28.69
N GLY A 801 41.83 19.59 28.42
CA GLY A 801 40.75 18.66 28.09
C GLY A 801 40.95 18.03 26.70
N PRO A 802 40.75 16.71 26.50
CA PRO A 802 40.88 16.12 25.18
C PRO A 802 39.80 16.68 24.23
N PRO A 803 40.14 17.08 23.00
CA PRO A 803 39.23 17.79 22.11
C PRO A 803 38.08 16.91 21.60
N VAL A 804 36.99 17.57 21.17
CA VAL A 804 35.94 16.95 20.36
C VAL A 804 36.55 16.33 19.11
N HIS A 805 36.25 15.05 18.86
CA HIS A 805 36.73 14.38 17.66
C HIS A 805 35.89 14.80 16.46
N ASN A 806 36.53 15.26 15.38
CA ASN A 806 35.86 15.71 14.18
C ASN A 806 36.47 15.03 12.94
N GLN A 807 35.64 14.44 12.10
CA GLN A 807 36.05 13.78 10.86
C GLN A 807 35.08 14.12 9.73
N SER A 808 35.61 14.24 8.51
CA SER A 808 34.74 14.30 7.32
C SER A 808 34.07 12.93 7.09
N LEU A 809 32.89 12.93 6.45
CA LEU A 809 32.16 11.70 6.11
C LEU A 809 33.03 10.73 5.28
N ALA A 810 33.86 11.28 4.37
CA ALA A 810 34.76 10.48 3.54
C ALA A 810 35.88 9.81 4.35
N GLN A 811 36.50 10.51 5.29
CA GLN A 811 37.52 9.94 6.18
C GLN A 811 36.92 8.83 7.06
N PHE A 812 35.72 9.04 7.58
CA PHE A 812 35.03 8.05 8.40
C PHE A 812 34.68 6.79 7.58
N ALA A 813 34.11 6.96 6.38
CA ALA A 813 33.81 5.85 5.47
C ALA A 813 35.08 5.07 5.04
N GLN A 814 36.18 5.78 4.79
CA GLN A 814 37.47 5.18 4.47
C GLN A 814 38.01 4.34 5.65
N GLY A 815 37.87 4.80 6.89
CA GLY A 815 38.24 4.04 8.08
C GLY A 815 37.44 2.73 8.21
N ILE A 816 36.14 2.76 7.91
CA ILE A 816 35.29 1.55 7.89
C ILE A 816 35.73 0.58 6.80
N PHE A 817 36.01 1.11 5.61
CA PHE A 817 36.56 0.29 4.53
C PHE A 817 37.87 -0.39 4.95
N TYR A 818 38.77 0.35 5.61
CA TYR A 818 40.02 -0.20 6.13
C TYR A 818 39.81 -1.25 7.21
N TYR A 819 38.86 -1.05 8.13
CA TYR A 819 38.50 -2.07 9.11
C TYR A 819 38.01 -3.37 8.43
N GLN A 820 37.07 -3.24 7.49
CA GLN A 820 36.49 -4.40 6.78
C GLN A 820 37.53 -5.11 5.90
N ASN A 821 38.34 -4.36 5.16
CA ASN A 821 39.41 -4.90 4.32
C ASN A 821 40.47 -5.59 5.17
N SER A 822 40.85 -4.99 6.28
CA SER A 822 41.85 -5.56 7.18
C SER A 822 41.36 -6.85 7.81
N GLY A 823 40.12 -6.89 8.29
CA GLY A 823 39.51 -8.11 8.81
C GLY A 823 39.40 -9.22 7.76
N LYS A 824 39.08 -8.89 6.51
CA LYS A 824 39.08 -9.85 5.39
C LYS A 824 40.47 -10.41 5.10
N LYS A 825 41.48 -9.53 4.93
CA LYS A 825 42.88 -9.91 4.69
C LYS A 825 43.41 -10.78 5.84
N MET A 826 43.16 -10.42 7.10
CA MET A 826 43.58 -11.22 8.28
C MET A 826 42.96 -12.63 8.27
N LYS A 827 41.65 -12.74 8.02
CA LYS A 827 40.98 -14.05 7.89
C LYS A 827 41.49 -14.87 6.71
N GLU A 828 41.82 -14.21 5.60
CA GLU A 828 42.41 -14.86 4.44
C GLU A 828 43.78 -15.46 4.78
N ILE A 829 44.66 -14.66 5.41
CA ILE A 829 46.00 -15.11 5.86
C ILE A 829 45.85 -16.23 6.89
N ALA A 830 44.92 -16.14 7.85
CA ALA A 830 44.66 -17.21 8.82
C ALA A 830 44.16 -18.52 8.15
N LYS A 831 43.26 -18.42 7.16
CA LYS A 831 42.79 -19.59 6.39
C LYS A 831 43.95 -20.23 5.63
N LYS A 832 44.84 -19.40 5.11
CA LYS A 832 46.04 -19.79 4.38
C LYS A 832 47.09 -20.45 5.28
N THR A 833 47.36 -19.92 6.47
CA THR A 833 48.24 -20.58 7.45
C THR A 833 47.66 -21.93 7.91
N LYS A 834 46.33 -22.05 8.07
CA LYS A 834 45.67 -23.35 8.32
C LYS A 834 45.85 -24.35 7.18
N LYS A 835 45.83 -23.90 5.92
CA LYS A 835 46.13 -24.77 4.77
C LYS A 835 47.59 -25.21 4.77
N LEU A 836 48.51 -24.30 5.12
CA LEU A 836 49.93 -24.62 5.27
C LEU A 836 50.14 -25.66 6.39
N ALA A 837 49.45 -25.52 7.52
CA ALA A 837 49.45 -26.50 8.62
C ALA A 837 48.94 -27.88 8.15
N LYS A 838 47.87 -27.93 7.35
CA LYS A 838 47.37 -29.19 6.77
C LYS A 838 48.32 -29.85 5.76
N LEU A 839 49.21 -29.08 5.12
CA LEU A 839 50.28 -29.62 4.30
C LEU A 839 51.41 -30.18 5.17
N PHE A 840 51.71 -29.50 6.28
CA PHE A 840 52.59 -29.96 7.35
C PHE A 840 52.19 -31.36 7.88
N ASP A 841 50.88 -31.61 8.03
CA ASP A 841 50.34 -32.91 8.48
C ASP A 841 50.63 -34.10 7.54
N ARG A 842 50.96 -33.83 6.26
CA ARG A 842 51.20 -34.87 5.24
C ARG A 842 52.64 -35.36 5.19
N PHE A 843 53.55 -34.76 5.94
CA PHE A 843 54.94 -35.22 6.02
C PHE A 843 55.05 -36.55 6.78
N SER A 844 56.09 -37.32 6.46
CA SER A 844 56.35 -38.62 7.10
C SER A 844 56.61 -38.47 8.61
N ASP A 845 56.29 -39.50 9.40
CA ASP A 845 56.47 -39.48 10.86
C ASP A 845 57.94 -39.27 11.28
N SER A 846 58.89 -39.63 10.43
CA SER A 846 60.32 -39.33 10.63
C SER A 846 60.61 -37.83 10.59
N LEU A 847 60.02 -37.07 9.66
CA LEU A 847 60.18 -35.61 9.55
C LEU A 847 59.47 -34.88 10.69
N LYS A 848 58.29 -35.37 11.10
CA LYS A 848 57.52 -34.83 12.23
C LYS A 848 58.25 -34.90 13.57
N LYS A 849 59.17 -35.86 13.72
CA LYS A 849 59.97 -36.03 14.96
C LYS A 849 61.15 -35.05 15.05
N THR A 850 61.52 -34.37 13.96
CA THR A 850 62.64 -33.42 13.96
C THR A 850 62.35 -32.18 14.83
N SER A 851 63.39 -31.63 15.46
CA SER A 851 63.27 -30.43 16.30
C SER A 851 62.88 -29.18 15.50
N GLU A 852 63.34 -29.10 14.25
CA GLU A 852 63.01 -28.04 13.30
C GLU A 852 61.51 -28.04 12.96
N PHE A 853 60.93 -29.20 12.65
CA PHE A 853 59.50 -29.37 12.40
C PHE A 853 58.66 -28.85 13.55
N LYS A 854 58.91 -29.34 14.77
CA LYS A 854 58.14 -28.97 15.97
C LYS A 854 58.24 -27.47 16.27
N ARG A 855 59.40 -26.88 16.03
CA ARG A 855 59.63 -25.44 16.25
C ARG A 855 58.85 -24.59 15.23
N TYR A 856 58.83 -24.98 13.96
CA TYR A 856 58.10 -24.26 12.92
C TYR A 856 56.58 -24.43 13.07
N GLU A 857 56.10 -25.65 13.35
CA GLU A 857 54.69 -25.95 13.62
C GLU A 857 54.15 -25.12 14.80
N LYS A 858 54.92 -25.03 15.89
CA LYS A 858 54.58 -24.18 17.04
C LYS A 858 54.45 -22.71 16.63
N LYS A 859 55.38 -22.18 15.84
CA LYS A 859 55.35 -20.79 15.36
C LYS A 859 54.19 -20.53 14.40
N LEU A 860 53.92 -21.46 13.48
CA LEU A 860 52.79 -21.39 12.55
C LEU A 860 51.44 -21.43 13.29
N SER A 861 51.35 -22.23 14.35
CA SER A 861 50.16 -22.31 15.21
C SER A 861 49.97 -21.01 15.99
N GLN A 862 51.03 -20.47 16.59
CA GLN A 862 51.01 -19.17 17.28
C GLN A 862 50.60 -18.03 16.35
N LEU A 863 51.16 -17.98 15.13
CA LEU A 863 50.78 -17.00 14.12
C LEU A 863 49.29 -17.12 13.75
N THR A 864 48.82 -18.35 13.51
CA THR A 864 47.41 -18.60 13.16
C THR A 864 46.48 -18.13 14.28
N GLU A 865 46.78 -18.46 15.53
CA GLU A 865 45.98 -18.02 16.69
C GLU A 865 45.92 -16.49 16.80
N LEU A 866 47.04 -15.79 16.59
CA LEU A 866 47.09 -14.33 16.63
C LEU A 866 46.27 -13.70 15.48
N LEU A 867 46.33 -14.28 14.27
CA LEU A 867 45.64 -13.76 13.09
C LEU A 867 44.12 -13.96 13.13
N GLU A 868 43.61 -14.89 13.94
CA GLU A 868 42.17 -15.13 14.12
C GLU A 868 41.51 -14.16 15.08
N ARG A 869 42.29 -13.33 15.78
CA ARG A 869 41.76 -12.35 16.72
C ARG A 869 41.00 -11.23 15.99
N PRO A 870 40.01 -10.59 16.65
CA PRO A 870 39.34 -9.40 16.14
C PRO A 870 40.32 -8.23 15.93
N VAL A 871 40.04 -7.37 14.94
CA VAL A 871 40.91 -6.23 14.54
C VAL A 871 41.20 -5.29 15.72
N GLU A 872 40.27 -5.16 16.66
CA GLU A 872 40.36 -4.30 17.83
C GLU A 872 41.48 -4.72 18.80
N LEU A 873 41.90 -6.00 18.77
CA LEU A 873 42.90 -6.54 19.69
C LEU A 873 44.35 -6.37 19.21
N PHE A 874 44.58 -5.90 17.98
CA PHE A 874 45.92 -5.73 17.40
C PHE A 874 46.59 -4.44 17.88
N THR A 875 46.95 -4.39 19.16
CA THR A 875 47.79 -3.33 19.72
C THR A 875 49.19 -3.31 19.06
N ALA A 876 49.94 -2.22 19.22
CA ALA A 876 51.33 -2.15 18.74
C ALA A 876 52.19 -3.32 19.25
N LYS A 877 51.97 -3.76 20.50
CA LYS A 877 52.61 -4.95 21.08
C LYS A 877 52.26 -6.23 20.33
N LYS A 878 50.99 -6.41 19.96
CA LYS A 878 50.53 -7.59 19.21
C LYS A 878 51.00 -7.59 17.77
N LEU A 879 51.10 -6.42 17.14
CA LEU A 879 51.69 -6.30 15.81
C LEU A 879 53.19 -6.62 15.84
N ALA A 880 53.93 -6.14 16.84
CA ALA A 880 55.33 -6.49 17.04
C ALA A 880 55.52 -7.99 17.29
N GLU A 881 54.62 -8.64 18.05
CA GLU A 881 54.63 -10.09 18.27
C GLU A 881 54.41 -10.87 16.96
N ILE A 882 53.50 -10.40 16.09
CA ILE A 882 53.26 -11.00 14.77
C ILE A 882 54.46 -10.80 13.84
N GLU A 883 55.05 -9.60 13.84
CA GLU A 883 56.26 -9.30 13.09
C GLU A 883 57.43 -10.18 13.54
N GLU A 884 57.64 -10.31 14.87
CA GLU A 884 58.69 -11.15 15.45
C GLU A 884 58.51 -12.63 15.06
N ILE A 885 57.30 -13.18 15.22
CA ILE A 885 57.00 -14.56 14.82
C ILE A 885 57.22 -14.74 13.31
N SER A 886 56.78 -13.78 12.50
CA SER A 886 56.95 -13.81 11.05
C SER A 886 58.42 -13.74 10.63
N MET A 887 59.23 -12.96 11.32
CA MET A 887 60.68 -12.86 11.11
C MET A 887 61.43 -14.10 11.59
N GLN A 888 61.02 -14.71 12.70
CA GLN A 888 61.57 -15.99 13.16
C GLN A 888 61.25 -17.11 12.16
N MET A 889 60.03 -17.14 11.62
CA MET A 889 59.67 -18.08 10.55
C MET A 889 60.46 -17.83 9.26
N LYS A 890 60.75 -16.56 8.92
CA LYS A 890 61.66 -16.19 7.82
C LYS A 890 63.07 -16.73 8.07
N GLN A 891 63.67 -16.46 9.22
CA GLN A 891 65.01 -16.95 9.55
C GLN A 891 65.11 -18.48 9.51
N MET A 892 64.06 -19.20 9.94
CA MET A 892 64.02 -20.66 9.81
C MET A 892 63.96 -21.13 8.35
N ALA A 893 63.30 -20.37 7.48
CA ALA A 893 63.24 -20.65 6.05
C ALA A 893 64.51 -20.23 5.29
N ASP A 894 65.19 -19.17 5.71
CA ASP A 894 66.41 -18.66 5.06
C ASP A 894 67.64 -19.48 5.50
N ASN A 895 67.70 -19.92 6.78
CA ASN A 895 68.80 -20.75 7.30
C ASN A 895 68.72 -22.23 6.88
N SER A 896 67.69 -22.62 6.11
CA SER A 896 67.58 -23.97 5.57
C SER A 896 68.36 -24.10 4.25
N ASP A 897 69.68 -23.98 4.34
CA ASP A 897 70.60 -23.99 3.18
C ASP A 897 70.74 -25.36 2.48
N SER A 898 70.18 -26.43 3.05
CA SER A 898 70.10 -27.73 2.39
C SER A 898 68.72 -27.94 1.77
N GLY A 899 68.67 -28.36 0.50
CA GLY A 899 67.42 -28.64 -0.23
C GLY A 899 66.51 -29.70 0.41
N ASP A 900 66.98 -30.37 1.47
CA ASP A 900 66.29 -31.42 2.24
C ASP A 900 65.72 -30.97 3.59
N ALA A 901 65.95 -29.72 4.03
CA ALA A 901 65.37 -29.20 5.26
C ALA A 901 63.82 -29.15 5.21
N VAL A 902 63.19 -29.39 6.36
CA VAL A 902 61.72 -29.56 6.47
C VAL A 902 60.97 -28.32 6.00
N VAL A 903 61.47 -27.14 6.38
CA VAL A 903 60.85 -25.84 6.04
C VAL A 903 60.99 -25.54 4.55
N ALA A 904 62.15 -25.79 3.95
CA ALA A 904 62.39 -25.60 2.52
C ALA A 904 61.53 -26.53 1.65
N ARG A 905 61.34 -27.81 2.06
CA ARG A 905 60.44 -28.75 1.37
C ARG A 905 59.00 -28.28 1.39
N LEU A 906 58.54 -27.77 2.53
CA LEU A 906 57.19 -27.23 2.66
C LEU A 906 56.98 -26.01 1.75
N GLN A 907 57.92 -25.06 1.75
CA GLN A 907 57.81 -23.86 0.93
C GLN A 907 57.81 -24.20 -0.57
N LYS A 908 58.65 -25.15 -1.00
CA LYS A 908 58.63 -25.66 -2.38
C LYS A 908 57.28 -26.30 -2.73
N GLU A 909 56.72 -27.12 -1.85
CA GLU A 909 55.42 -27.77 -2.06
C GLU A 909 54.26 -26.76 -2.05
N TRP A 910 54.35 -25.71 -1.23
CA TRP A 910 53.40 -24.59 -1.22
C TRP A 910 53.45 -23.83 -2.54
N ILE A 911 54.63 -23.38 -2.97
CA ILE A 911 54.82 -22.63 -4.22
C ILE A 911 54.41 -23.48 -5.43
N LYS A 912 54.66 -24.79 -5.42
CA LYS A 912 54.22 -25.70 -6.48
C LYS A 912 52.69 -25.77 -6.60
N ARG A 913 51.97 -25.76 -5.47
CA ARG A 913 50.49 -25.82 -5.46
C ARG A 913 49.83 -24.47 -5.63
N TYR A 914 50.49 -23.40 -5.21
CA TYR A 914 50.00 -22.03 -5.20
C TYR A 914 51.06 -21.06 -5.73
N PRO A 915 51.42 -21.15 -7.02
CA PRO A 915 52.53 -20.37 -7.60
C PRO A 915 52.30 -18.85 -7.60
N GLN A 916 51.06 -18.42 -7.39
CA GLN A 916 50.65 -17.00 -7.32
C GLN A 916 50.65 -16.44 -5.88
N ASP A 917 50.96 -17.25 -4.85
CA ASP A 917 50.70 -16.92 -3.44
C ASP A 917 51.98 -16.94 -2.58
N ASP A 918 52.88 -15.96 -2.80
CA ASP A 918 54.14 -15.74 -2.04
C ASP A 918 53.88 -15.19 -0.63
N THR A 919 52.70 -14.62 -0.36
CA THR A 919 52.42 -13.88 0.90
C THR A 919 52.44 -14.76 2.15
N ILE A 920 52.21 -16.07 2.04
CA ILE A 920 52.20 -17.00 3.19
C ILE A 920 53.55 -17.70 3.35
N ALA A 921 54.27 -17.88 2.25
CA ALA A 921 55.67 -18.31 2.31
C ALA A 921 56.54 -17.23 2.95
N LYS A 922 56.12 -15.96 2.84
CA LYS A 922 56.80 -14.80 3.40
C LYS A 922 55.83 -13.90 4.19
N PRO A 923 55.28 -14.38 5.34
CA PRO A 923 54.35 -13.60 6.15
C PRO A 923 54.98 -12.27 6.60
N HIS A 924 56.30 -12.26 6.80
CA HIS A 924 57.07 -11.06 7.14
C HIS A 924 56.88 -9.93 6.12
N LYS A 925 56.64 -10.19 4.83
CA LYS A 925 56.40 -9.12 3.85
C LYS A 925 55.10 -8.36 4.07
N VAL A 926 54.13 -8.98 4.75
CA VAL A 926 52.84 -8.37 5.08
C VAL A 926 52.92 -7.58 6.39
N PHE A 927 53.78 -8.03 7.32
CA PHE A 927 53.86 -7.51 8.69
C PHE A 927 55.17 -6.78 9.03
N SER A 928 56.13 -6.65 8.12
CA SER A 928 57.37 -5.91 8.33
C SER A 928 57.36 -4.54 7.67
N HIS A 929 58.21 -3.65 8.18
CA HIS A 929 58.45 -2.34 7.59
C HIS A 929 59.36 -2.35 6.33
N GLU A 930 59.80 -3.53 5.86
CA GLU A 930 60.60 -3.69 4.64
C GLU A 930 59.70 -3.56 3.39
N ARG A 931 59.55 -2.32 2.91
CA ARG A 931 58.56 -1.86 1.91
C ARG A 931 58.48 -2.65 0.59
N ASN A 932 57.25 -2.99 0.21
CA ASN A 932 56.72 -2.71 -1.13
C ASN A 932 55.99 -1.36 -1.08
N LYS A 933 56.29 -0.41 -1.98
CA LYS A 933 55.73 0.97 -1.96
C LYS A 933 54.19 1.07 -2.10
N ASN A 934 53.50 -0.03 -2.41
CA ASN A 934 52.08 -0.03 -2.82
C ASN A 934 51.12 -0.80 -1.90
N ASP A 935 51.58 -1.48 -0.84
CA ASP A 935 50.68 -2.23 0.05
C ASP A 935 50.77 -1.68 1.48
N ASN A 936 49.75 -0.92 1.88
CA ASN A 936 49.74 -0.14 3.13
C ASN A 936 48.89 -0.84 4.22
N PHE A 937 48.86 -2.18 4.21
CA PHE A 937 47.99 -2.99 5.05
C PHE A 937 48.12 -2.69 6.55
N LEU A 938 49.34 -2.52 7.08
CA LEU A 938 49.54 -2.17 8.50
C LEU A 938 48.93 -0.81 8.85
N MET A 939 48.96 0.15 7.92
CA MET A 939 48.28 1.43 8.08
C MET A 939 46.76 1.24 8.06
N GLU A 940 46.21 0.47 7.11
CA GLU A 940 44.78 0.15 7.07
C GLU A 940 44.31 -0.51 8.38
N LEU A 941 45.07 -1.49 8.88
CA LEU A 941 44.78 -2.20 10.12
C LEU A 941 44.82 -1.27 11.33
N THR A 942 45.83 -0.39 11.40
CA THR A 942 45.97 0.58 12.49
C THR A 942 44.83 1.60 12.48
N LEU A 943 44.53 2.20 11.32
CA LEU A 943 43.44 3.17 11.17
C LEU A 943 42.07 2.54 11.44
N GLY A 944 41.84 1.31 10.96
CA GLY A 944 40.61 0.56 11.21
C GLY A 944 40.42 0.19 12.68
N ARG A 945 41.49 -0.23 13.36
CA ARG A 945 41.50 -0.49 14.82
C ARG A 945 41.20 0.79 15.60
N ASP A 946 41.92 1.87 15.31
CA ASP A 946 41.82 3.13 16.05
C ASP A 946 40.42 3.74 15.91
N LEU A 947 39.79 3.60 14.74
CA LEU A 947 38.40 3.99 14.53
C LEU A 947 37.45 3.23 15.48
N VAL A 948 37.58 1.91 15.59
CA VAL A 948 36.69 1.11 16.46
C VAL A 948 36.93 1.42 17.94
N LEU A 949 38.19 1.53 18.36
CA LEU A 949 38.53 1.92 19.73
C LEU A 949 38.00 3.33 20.06
N GLN A 950 38.07 4.25 19.09
CA GLN A 950 37.50 5.58 19.22
C GLN A 950 35.98 5.52 19.39
N LEU A 951 35.28 4.69 18.60
CA LEU A 951 33.82 4.54 18.67
C LEU A 951 33.35 3.96 20.01
N GLN A 952 34.07 2.99 20.57
CA GLN A 952 33.72 2.34 21.84
C GLN A 952 33.62 3.28 23.03
N VAL A 953 34.33 4.43 22.99
CA VAL A 953 34.30 5.43 24.06
C VAL A 953 33.31 6.58 23.80
N LYS A 954 32.64 6.60 22.64
CA LYS A 954 31.69 7.67 22.30
C LYS A 954 30.33 7.45 22.95
N ARG A 955 29.74 8.56 23.40
CA ARG A 955 28.37 8.63 23.92
C ARG A 955 27.49 9.57 23.09
N CYS A 956 28.09 10.39 22.23
CA CYS A 956 27.40 11.34 21.36
C CYS A 956 28.04 11.33 19.98
N VAL A 957 27.23 11.02 18.96
CA VAL A 957 27.62 11.06 17.54
C VAL A 957 26.74 12.08 16.84
N ILE A 958 27.35 13.09 16.23
CA ILE A 958 26.67 14.23 15.62
C ILE A 958 26.93 14.20 14.12
N PHE A 959 25.87 14.09 13.33
CA PHE A 959 25.94 14.16 11.88
C PHE A 959 25.71 15.58 11.39
N VAL A 960 26.60 16.03 10.52
CA VAL A 960 26.60 17.38 9.94
C VAL A 960 26.69 17.28 8.41
N PRO A 961 25.57 17.01 7.73
CA PRO A 961 25.56 16.85 6.29
C PRO A 961 25.65 18.18 5.53
N GLU A 962 26.27 18.18 4.35
CA GLU A 962 26.37 19.36 3.48
C GLU A 962 25.17 19.48 2.51
N GLN A 963 24.69 20.71 2.27
CA GLN A 963 23.69 21.01 1.23
C GLN A 963 24.14 20.54 -0.16
N GLY A 964 23.23 19.89 -0.91
CA GLY A 964 23.38 19.61 -2.35
C GLY A 964 23.98 18.25 -2.73
N LYS A 965 24.34 17.38 -1.78
CA LYS A 965 24.90 16.04 -2.06
C LYS A 965 23.96 14.93 -1.57
N LYS A 966 22.94 14.57 -2.37
CA LYS A 966 21.99 13.47 -2.03
C LYS A 966 22.70 12.17 -1.60
N GLY A 967 23.84 11.83 -2.20
CA GLY A 967 24.64 10.65 -1.84
C GLY A 967 25.23 10.66 -0.41
N GLN A 968 25.31 11.81 0.28
CA GLN A 968 25.73 11.85 1.68
C GLN A 968 24.66 11.27 2.62
N MET A 969 23.38 11.37 2.29
CA MET A 969 22.28 10.83 3.10
C MET A 969 22.33 9.31 3.12
N GLU A 970 22.44 8.71 1.94
CA GLU A 970 22.64 7.27 1.78
C GLU A 970 23.92 6.81 2.48
N ALA A 971 25.00 7.59 2.38
CA ALA A 971 26.22 7.28 3.11
C ALA A 971 25.97 7.24 4.63
N ILE A 972 25.32 8.26 5.23
CA ILE A 972 25.00 8.23 6.67
C ILE A 972 24.18 6.99 7.04
N LEU A 973 23.12 6.68 6.29
CA LEU A 973 22.29 5.49 6.51
C LEU A 973 23.10 4.19 6.43
N ASN A 974 24.06 4.09 5.49
CA ASN A 974 24.95 2.94 5.35
C ASN A 974 25.98 2.84 6.49
N LEU A 975 26.31 3.94 7.16
CA LEU A 975 27.27 3.99 8.27
C LEU A 975 26.63 3.65 9.63
N LEU A 976 25.35 3.99 9.82
CA LEU A 976 24.64 3.81 11.10
C LEU A 976 24.73 2.37 11.65
N PRO A 977 24.54 1.28 10.87
CA PRO A 977 24.70 -0.08 11.37
C PRO A 977 26.08 -0.34 11.98
N PHE A 978 27.15 0.11 11.32
CA PHE A 978 28.51 -0.05 11.83
C PHE A 978 28.73 0.75 13.12
N ILE A 979 28.26 2.00 13.17
CA ILE A 979 28.38 2.83 14.36
C ILE A 979 27.62 2.21 15.53
N SER A 980 26.37 1.78 15.31
CA SER A 980 25.54 1.15 16.35
C SER A 980 26.14 -0.14 16.91
N GLN A 981 26.87 -0.91 16.10
CA GLN A 981 27.57 -2.11 16.53
C GLN A 981 28.74 -1.80 17.47
N HIS A 982 29.48 -0.71 17.24
CA HIS A 982 30.70 -0.38 17.97
C HIS A 982 30.53 0.73 19.03
N ALA A 983 29.43 1.49 18.97
CA ALA A 983 29.05 2.57 19.90
C ALA A 983 27.60 2.38 20.36
N HIS A 984 27.31 1.23 20.99
CA HIS A 984 25.96 0.80 21.38
C HIS A 984 25.23 1.77 22.32
N ASP A 985 25.98 2.50 23.15
CA ASP A 985 25.45 3.48 24.10
C ASP A 985 25.45 4.93 23.57
N ALA A 986 25.79 5.13 22.29
CA ALA A 986 25.86 6.48 21.74
C ALA A 986 24.49 6.97 21.29
N GLU A 987 24.20 8.23 21.62
CA GLU A 987 23.06 8.96 21.08
C GLU A 987 23.46 9.64 19.76
N TYR A 988 22.53 9.62 18.81
CA TYR A 988 22.70 10.15 17.47
C TYR A 988 21.97 11.48 17.35
N TYR A 989 22.70 12.54 17.00
CA TYR A 989 22.18 13.87 16.78
C TYR A 989 22.36 14.28 15.32
N LEU A 990 21.42 15.05 14.80
CA LEU A 990 21.42 15.48 13.41
C LEU A 990 21.25 17.00 13.30
N GLU A 991 22.21 17.64 12.65
CA GLU A 991 22.09 19.03 12.23
C GLU A 991 21.21 19.10 10.97
N ILE A 992 20.11 19.85 11.02
CA ILE A 992 19.09 19.88 9.95
C ILE A 992 19.03 21.18 9.16
N SER A 993 19.83 22.20 9.48
CA SER A 993 19.74 23.52 8.84
C SER A 993 20.04 23.44 7.34
N SER A 994 20.82 22.45 6.92
CA SER A 994 21.17 22.16 5.53
C SER A 994 20.21 21.21 4.80
N LEU A 995 19.23 20.60 5.47
CA LEU A 995 18.45 19.49 4.92
C LEU A 995 17.06 19.92 4.44
N ASP A 996 16.68 19.46 3.24
CA ASP A 996 15.30 19.53 2.78
C ASP A 996 14.38 18.56 3.56
N GLN A 997 13.06 18.74 3.44
CA GLN A 997 12.09 17.93 4.17
C GLN A 997 12.16 16.43 3.81
N GLU A 998 12.51 16.09 2.57
CA GLU A 998 12.61 14.69 2.12
C GLU A 998 13.80 13.99 2.78
N SER A 999 14.95 14.67 2.85
CA SER A 999 16.16 14.19 3.52
C SER A 999 15.95 14.02 5.02
N GLN A 1000 15.27 14.99 5.66
CA GLN A 1000 14.90 14.88 7.08
C GLN A 1000 14.00 13.66 7.31
N LYS A 1001 12.99 13.43 6.47
CA LYS A 1001 12.13 12.23 6.54
C LYS A 1001 12.91 10.93 6.35
N GLY A 1002 13.89 10.91 5.45
CA GLY A 1002 14.74 9.74 5.21
C GLY A 1002 15.59 9.37 6.44
N LEU A 1003 16.24 10.36 7.06
CA LEU A 1003 17.07 10.16 8.26
C LEU A 1003 16.25 9.90 9.53
N ALA A 1004 15.05 10.47 9.64
CA ALA A 1004 14.12 10.24 10.74
C ALA A 1004 13.66 8.77 10.84
N ARG A 1005 13.98 7.91 9.87
CA ARG A 1005 13.73 6.47 9.98
C ARG A 1005 14.69 5.77 10.95
N GLU A 1006 15.90 6.30 11.11
CA GLU A 1006 16.95 5.67 11.92
C GLU A 1006 17.46 6.55 13.07
N ILE A 1007 17.28 7.87 12.97
CA ILE A 1007 17.70 8.83 14.00
C ILE A 1007 16.45 9.47 14.60
N ASP A 1008 16.43 9.54 15.93
CA ASP A 1008 15.34 10.14 16.70
C ASP A 1008 15.16 11.64 16.35
N PRO A 1009 13.99 12.05 15.86
CA PRO A 1009 13.70 13.44 15.53
C PRO A 1009 13.82 14.41 16.71
N THR A 1010 13.68 13.94 17.96
CA THR A 1010 13.92 14.77 19.15
C THR A 1010 15.38 15.21 19.28
N HIS A 1011 16.30 14.52 18.60
CA HIS A 1011 17.71 14.86 18.52
C HIS A 1011 18.07 15.67 17.27
N PHE A 1012 17.08 16.09 16.47
CA PHE A 1012 17.28 16.98 15.34
C PHE A 1012 17.38 18.41 15.86
N PHE A 1013 18.38 19.15 15.39
CA PHE A 1013 18.58 20.53 15.84
C PHE A 1013 19.12 21.40 14.71
N SER A 1014 18.89 22.70 14.84
CA SER A 1014 19.58 23.72 14.06
C SER A 1014 20.72 24.28 14.90
N SER A 1015 21.91 24.41 14.31
CA SER A 1015 23.08 24.99 14.97
C SER A 1015 22.83 26.39 15.55
N GLU A 1016 21.86 27.14 15.01
CA GLU A 1016 21.45 28.45 15.49
C GLU A 1016 20.73 28.40 16.87
N LYS A 1017 20.18 27.23 17.24
CA LYS A 1017 19.34 27.03 18.42
C LYS A 1017 20.02 26.30 19.58
N ILE A 1018 21.32 26.00 19.50
CA ILE A 1018 22.08 25.42 20.63
C ILE A 1018 22.29 26.52 21.69
N GLN A 1019 21.24 26.85 22.43
CA GLN A 1019 21.30 27.79 23.54
C GLN A 1019 21.71 27.08 24.84
N PRO A 1020 22.42 27.77 25.76
CA PRO A 1020 22.71 27.24 27.09
C PRO A 1020 21.42 26.98 27.86
N ILE A 1021 21.34 25.83 28.53
CA ILE A 1021 20.42 25.70 29.67
C ILE A 1021 21.06 26.51 30.82
N PRO A 1022 20.36 27.50 31.40
CA PRO A 1022 20.84 28.16 32.61
C PRO A 1022 21.11 27.11 33.68
N LYS A 1023 22.22 27.21 34.42
CA LYS A 1023 22.45 26.33 35.57
C LYS A 1023 21.21 26.42 36.48
N ALA A 1024 20.60 25.29 36.78
CA ALA A 1024 19.62 25.21 37.86
C ALA A 1024 20.32 25.66 39.15
N ASN A 1025 19.79 26.70 39.80
CA ASN A 1025 20.26 27.19 41.09
C ASN A 1025 19.95 26.18 42.20
#